data_AF-A0A7X9RTE8-F1
#
_entry.id   AF-A0A7X9RTE8-F1
#
_cell.length_a   1.000
_cell.length_b   1.000
_cell.length_c   1.000
_cell.angle_alpha   90.00
_cell.angle_beta   90.00
_cell.angle_gamma   90.00
#
_symmetry.space_group_name_H-M   'P 1'
#
loop_
_entity.id
_entity.type
_entity.pdbx_description
1 polymer ?
#
loop_
_entity_poly.entity_id
_entity_poly.type
_entity_poly.pdbx_seq_one_letter_code
_entity_poly.pdbx_strand_id
1 'polypeptide(L)'
;MQKRIDTDNLGRQFSRYFSFKTIQGRNVLLTTSYLFILITFTILVVYQNNLVSDVGDRVIQTRNPITVMTARINAGLDRVSAAQRGYFITKDDSYKDERNSLWDTDILPALETLEELGKQLTSQDRRSIDALGILLKEYKHGQDDLELYFEQHITDFAAIQEDVDTYDSLTLRLKLESFKKKSEVDEYIVDYLLTTISPLKAEIRDYLGPLSQQQRKAMLDDVKRINEDIASANSSIAFVTFFFSILAIGSSLLVIRTLNTSLQRPVNQLDRLSVGDLGQDIDETTDEMNDIILSSNKLRDNLGRASRFALSIGEGHFEAKFKPASDYDILGNALVQMRNKLKDVAYQDEKRNWITKGMAHFGEILRTNQDLKELSNAIISELVAYLNANQGELYFLDETEDQQKFLNLEATYAFERKRIIDKKIHIDGRFGEGLLGQAYLLGETIYLNDVPDGYTEITSGLGDSTPRSVLIVPLKINDEVEGVLEIASFKEIEPFEVEFVERVAESIASTLRTAKNNQRTKELLLSSQQQRDHLRSQEEEMRQNYEELQATQEEMERRQNELEALRTSLENQVKDRTEQLAKTLERFDLAFQGTSEGIWDAVLVNGTLDETTNFWWSHRFEELLEYDEGELQNDFESFISNIHPEDRDKAIKLFNGLIADHLGIAPNSLEVRLRLKSGAFKWFYVTGAVKHNDNGIAQRFAGAINDISSTIELKISQEQLSIREANLKAFLDVTSDFVVAIDQKMIITLANNAIKEVFKGRGMIIVEGETVMLDLVRSENKARYKENCKKALEGHAFTDEMTFQFGSSKRIMDTRYYPIHGEDGETIGATVMFHDITGRKKREEELEESRRQLKAIFDTYEAEVYMKDLEGRYIMVDQTLTKRLNLGYDIIGKTDVEIFGEEEGSLIWELDQGISEQETEVSYVEQREDGTKYKYVKFPMVNSSGKIYAMCSIASQLEFEDFAEESIDKVPVSIAYRSVSDISDIKKTTGVWQSYFGGSSDLKPFVKVGDEEKYDKAMQNIQEAVKNGKSYYETYTLTLREGKKILVLEKGNSVYTDLEGEEVVISALINITPLRPNHQKTV
;
A
#
# COMPACT_ATOMS: atom_id res chain seq x y z
N MET A 1 22.25 11.91 54.79
CA MET A 1 21.17 12.06 53.80
C MET A 1 20.51 13.45 53.81
N GLN A 2 21.24 14.53 54.13
CA GLN A 2 20.68 15.91 54.20
C GLN A 2 21.47 16.93 53.37
N LYS A 3 22.33 16.46 52.45
CA LYS A 3 23.25 17.29 51.63
C LYS A 3 23.10 17.07 50.12
N ARG A 4 21.95 16.59 49.64
CA ARG A 4 21.76 16.28 48.21
C ARG A 4 20.42 16.72 47.61
N ILE A 5 19.73 17.65 48.26
CA ILE A 5 18.62 18.37 47.63
C ILE A 5 19.14 19.76 47.33
N ASP A 6 19.58 19.95 46.10
CA ASP A 6 19.91 21.25 45.55
C ASP A 6 18.59 22.03 45.37
N THR A 7 18.18 22.72 46.42
CA THR A 7 16.91 23.47 46.48
C THR A 7 16.82 24.56 45.41
N ASP A 8 17.97 25.04 44.90
CA ASP A 8 18.03 26.00 43.80
C ASP A 8 17.65 25.37 42.46
N ASN A 9 17.98 24.09 42.25
CA ASN A 9 17.62 23.39 41.03
C ASN A 9 16.13 23.05 41.01
N LEU A 10 15.57 22.69 42.17
CA LEU A 10 14.14 22.44 42.34
C LEU A 10 13.31 23.73 42.20
N GLY A 11 13.80 24.85 42.74
CA GLY A 11 13.18 26.17 42.58
C GLY A 11 13.22 26.70 41.15
N ARG A 12 14.33 26.49 40.43
CA ARG A 12 14.44 26.83 38.98
C ARG A 12 13.57 25.94 38.11
N GLN A 13 13.47 24.64 38.42
CA GLN A 13 12.55 23.74 37.72
C GLN A 13 11.09 24.10 38.00
N PHE A 14 10.72 24.40 39.24
CA PHE A 14 9.37 24.90 39.58
C PHE A 14 9.05 26.24 38.88
N SER A 15 10.00 27.17 38.86
CA SER A 15 9.86 28.45 38.17
C SER A 15 9.70 28.28 36.66
N ARG A 16 10.40 27.32 36.04
CA ARG A 16 10.21 26.97 34.61
C ARG A 16 8.82 26.37 34.37
N TYR A 17 8.37 25.44 35.22
CA TYR A 17 7.05 24.80 35.11
C TYR A 17 5.87 25.76 35.26
N PHE A 18 6.02 26.89 35.98
CA PHE A 18 4.96 27.90 36.15
C PHE A 18 5.26 29.22 35.41
N SER A 19 6.28 29.25 34.55
CA SER A 19 6.62 30.44 33.77
C SER A 19 5.74 30.58 32.54
N PHE A 20 5.07 31.73 32.41
CA PHE A 20 4.36 32.15 31.19
C PHE A 20 5.28 32.32 29.98
N LYS A 21 6.59 32.20 30.11
CA LYS A 21 7.51 32.26 28.96
C LYS A 21 7.77 30.90 28.31
N THR A 22 7.45 29.80 29.00
CA THR A 22 7.67 28.43 28.54
C THR A 22 6.39 27.84 27.96
N ILE A 23 6.54 26.88 27.04
CA ILE A 23 5.39 26.15 26.48
C ILE A 23 4.73 25.30 27.56
N GLN A 24 5.54 24.64 28.38
CA GLN A 24 5.05 23.80 29.48
C GLN A 24 4.24 24.58 30.51
N GLY A 25 4.70 25.77 30.93
CA GLY A 25 3.98 26.59 31.90
C GLY A 25 2.64 27.12 31.39
N ARG A 26 2.52 27.37 30.08
CA ARG A 26 1.23 27.76 29.47
C ARG A 26 0.26 26.58 29.39
N ASN A 27 0.74 25.37 29.09
CA ASN A 27 -0.09 24.16 29.07
C ASN A 27 -0.61 23.79 30.47
N VAL A 28 0.20 23.97 31.51
CA VAL A 28 -0.25 23.77 32.91
C VAL A 28 -1.37 24.76 33.27
N LEU A 29 -1.29 26.01 32.80
CA LEU A 29 -2.30 27.02 33.09
C LEU A 29 -3.63 26.76 32.33
N LEU A 30 -3.54 26.25 31.11
CA LEU A 30 -4.71 25.78 30.35
C LEU A 30 -5.40 24.62 31.05
N THR A 31 -4.65 23.57 31.38
CA THR A 31 -5.19 22.35 32.00
C THR A 31 -5.83 22.63 33.37
N THR A 32 -5.22 23.49 34.18
CA THR A 32 -5.80 23.91 35.47
C THR A 32 -7.08 24.74 35.28
N SER A 33 -7.15 25.58 34.24
CA SER A 33 -8.38 26.33 33.90
C SER A 33 -9.51 25.39 33.46
N TYR A 34 -9.22 24.39 32.63
CA TYR A 34 -10.20 23.37 32.23
C TYR A 34 -10.74 22.57 33.41
N LEU A 35 -9.87 22.21 34.36
CA LEU A 35 -10.29 21.48 35.55
C LEU A 35 -11.29 22.28 36.39
N PHE A 36 -11.07 23.60 36.53
CA PHE A 36 -11.97 24.49 37.27
C PHE A 36 -13.36 24.59 36.61
N ILE A 37 -13.40 24.62 35.28
CA ILE A 37 -14.64 24.62 34.49
C ILE A 37 -15.44 23.34 34.74
N LEU A 38 -14.74 22.20 34.71
CA LEU A 38 -15.35 20.88 34.88
C LEU A 38 -15.97 20.72 36.28
N ILE A 39 -15.26 21.17 37.32
CA ILE A 39 -15.78 21.19 38.70
C ILE A 39 -17.04 22.06 38.81
N THR A 40 -17.02 23.26 38.21
CA THR A 40 -18.16 24.18 38.24
C THR A 40 -19.39 23.58 37.54
N PHE A 41 -19.18 22.92 36.40
CA PHE A 41 -20.23 22.22 35.67
C PHE A 41 -20.84 21.09 36.51
N THR A 42 -20.00 20.26 37.16
CA THR A 42 -20.47 19.17 38.03
C THR A 42 -21.34 19.68 39.17
N ILE A 43 -20.95 20.78 39.84
CA ILE A 43 -21.73 21.39 40.92
C ILE A 43 -23.12 21.82 40.41
N LEU A 44 -23.19 22.39 39.20
CA LEU A 44 -24.44 22.88 38.62
C LEU A 44 -25.41 21.74 38.26
N VAL A 45 -24.90 20.63 37.72
CA VAL A 45 -25.68 19.43 37.42
C VAL A 45 -26.24 18.79 38.71
N VAL A 46 -25.42 18.68 39.76
CA VAL A 46 -25.86 18.14 41.06
C VAL A 46 -26.97 19.01 41.66
N TYR A 47 -26.83 20.34 41.60
CA TYR A 47 -27.86 21.26 42.08
C TYR A 47 -29.20 21.07 41.35
N GLN A 48 -29.19 20.91 40.02
CA GLN A 48 -30.40 20.65 39.24
C GLN A 48 -31.10 19.34 39.66
N ASN A 49 -30.33 18.27 39.82
CA ASN A 49 -30.89 16.96 40.14
C ASN A 49 -31.62 16.98 41.50
N ASN A 50 -31.06 17.70 42.48
CA ASN A 50 -31.70 17.87 43.79
C ASN A 50 -33.02 18.64 43.72
N LEU A 51 -33.12 19.66 42.85
CA LEU A 51 -34.33 20.47 42.69
C LEU A 51 -35.49 19.65 42.10
N VAL A 52 -35.21 18.77 41.14
CA VAL A 52 -36.21 17.90 40.51
C VAL A 52 -36.73 16.84 41.48
N SER A 53 -35.86 16.29 42.33
CA SER A 53 -36.23 15.28 43.33
C SER A 53 -37.25 15.82 44.36
N ASP A 54 -37.01 17.00 44.93
CA ASP A 54 -37.83 17.57 46.02
C ASP A 54 -39.29 17.88 45.60
N VAL A 55 -39.53 18.17 44.32
CA VAL A 55 -40.90 18.37 43.80
C VAL A 55 -41.56 17.03 43.43
N GLY A 56 -40.78 16.09 42.87
CA GLY A 56 -41.26 14.72 42.61
C GLY A 56 -41.78 14.03 43.86
N ASP A 57 -41.06 14.15 44.98
CA ASP A 57 -41.44 13.57 46.26
C ASP A 57 -42.77 14.15 46.79
N ARG A 58 -42.99 15.46 46.66
CA ARG A 58 -44.26 16.11 47.05
C ARG A 58 -45.46 15.62 46.23
N VAL A 59 -45.30 15.49 44.92
CA VAL A 59 -46.37 15.02 44.02
C VAL A 59 -46.78 13.58 44.34
N ILE A 60 -45.80 12.72 44.61
CA ILE A 60 -46.02 11.29 44.90
C ILE A 60 -46.67 11.11 46.29
N GLN A 61 -46.20 11.84 47.31
CA GLN A 61 -46.61 11.59 48.69
C GLN A 61 -47.95 12.21 49.09
N THR A 62 -48.39 13.33 48.49
CA THR A 62 -49.61 14.03 48.95
C THR A 62 -50.74 14.09 47.93
N ARG A 63 -50.48 14.40 46.65
CA ARG A 63 -51.56 14.70 45.67
C ARG A 63 -52.16 13.47 44.98
N ASN A 64 -51.36 12.43 44.74
CA ASN A 64 -51.83 11.19 44.11
C ASN A 64 -52.78 10.38 45.04
N PRO A 65 -52.46 10.19 46.34
CA PRO A 65 -53.35 9.46 47.25
C PRO A 65 -54.74 10.09 47.43
N ILE A 66 -54.85 11.44 47.46
CA ILE A 66 -56.14 12.13 47.62
C ILE A 66 -57.07 11.83 46.44
N THR A 67 -56.54 11.86 45.22
CA THR A 67 -57.31 11.54 44.01
C THR A 67 -57.80 10.09 44.02
N VAL A 68 -56.97 9.16 44.51
CA VAL A 68 -57.32 7.74 44.65
C VAL A 68 -58.38 7.52 45.73
N MET A 69 -58.23 8.13 46.90
CA MET A 69 -59.17 7.94 48.01
C MET A 69 -60.54 8.57 47.74
N THR A 70 -60.59 9.75 47.10
CA THR A 70 -61.86 10.37 46.68
C THR A 70 -62.63 9.51 45.66
N ALA A 71 -61.91 8.88 44.72
CA ALA A 71 -62.51 7.92 43.79
C ALA A 71 -62.99 6.65 44.50
N ARG A 72 -62.25 6.15 45.51
CA ARG A 72 -62.61 4.98 46.30
C ARG A 72 -63.90 5.20 47.10
N ILE A 73 -64.06 6.35 47.74
CA ILE A 73 -65.29 6.71 48.47
C ILE A 73 -66.48 6.80 47.52
N ASN A 74 -66.35 7.46 46.37
CA ASN A 74 -67.44 7.59 45.40
C ASN A 74 -67.89 6.22 44.86
N ALA A 75 -66.94 5.34 44.51
CA ALA A 75 -67.24 3.98 44.08
C ALA A 75 -67.86 3.13 45.21
N GLY A 76 -67.38 3.29 46.44
CA GLY A 76 -67.93 2.64 47.63
C GLY A 76 -69.40 3.02 47.84
N LEU A 77 -69.75 4.30 47.74
CA LEU A 77 -71.13 4.79 47.90
C LEU A 77 -72.09 4.20 46.85
N ASP A 78 -71.63 3.99 45.62
CA ASP A 78 -72.43 3.35 44.57
C ASP A 78 -72.69 1.87 44.88
N ARG A 79 -71.69 1.15 45.39
CA ARG A 79 -71.82 -0.25 45.81
C ARG A 79 -72.69 -0.41 47.05
N VAL A 80 -72.51 0.44 48.06
CA VAL A 80 -73.35 0.47 49.27
C VAL A 80 -74.81 0.70 48.93
N SER A 81 -75.12 1.68 48.07
CA SER A 81 -76.50 1.89 47.59
C SER A 81 -77.05 0.68 46.81
N ALA A 82 -76.19 -0.07 46.11
CA ALA A 82 -76.60 -1.25 45.35
C ALA A 82 -76.90 -2.44 46.28
N ALA A 83 -76.03 -2.70 47.26
CA ALA A 83 -76.22 -3.73 48.28
C ALA A 83 -77.47 -3.44 49.13
N GLN A 84 -77.70 -2.18 49.53
CA GLN A 84 -78.93 -1.79 50.23
C GLN A 84 -80.20 -2.12 49.41
N ARG A 85 -80.20 -1.82 48.10
CA ARG A 85 -81.32 -2.17 47.22
C ARG A 85 -81.47 -3.68 47.07
N GLY A 86 -80.36 -4.42 46.99
CA GLY A 86 -80.36 -5.88 47.00
C GLY A 86 -81.09 -6.42 48.22
N TYR A 87 -80.70 -5.95 49.42
CA TYR A 87 -81.34 -6.33 50.68
C TYR A 87 -82.84 -6.01 50.70
N PHE A 88 -83.28 -4.83 50.27
CA PHE A 88 -84.71 -4.50 50.26
C PHE A 88 -85.55 -5.31 49.27
N ILE A 89 -84.94 -5.83 48.21
CA ILE A 89 -85.65 -6.64 47.20
C ILE A 89 -85.71 -8.11 47.62
N THR A 90 -84.62 -8.65 48.18
CA THR A 90 -84.48 -10.09 48.43
C THR A 90 -84.64 -10.48 49.90
N LYS A 91 -84.45 -9.53 50.83
CA LYS A 91 -84.32 -9.76 52.28
C LYS A 91 -83.22 -10.76 52.63
N ASP A 92 -82.21 -10.90 51.77
CA ASP A 92 -81.04 -11.73 52.00
C ASP A 92 -79.99 -10.94 52.79
N ASP A 93 -79.70 -11.39 54.01
CA ASP A 93 -78.71 -10.80 54.91
C ASP A 93 -77.29 -10.76 54.30
N SER A 94 -77.00 -11.56 53.25
CA SER A 94 -75.72 -11.48 52.53
C SER A 94 -75.45 -10.08 51.95
N TYR A 95 -76.50 -9.36 51.52
CA TYR A 95 -76.37 -7.98 51.03
C TYR A 95 -76.18 -6.96 52.16
N LYS A 96 -76.72 -7.23 53.36
CA LYS A 96 -76.48 -6.42 54.56
C LYS A 96 -75.03 -6.56 55.02
N ASP A 97 -74.52 -7.78 55.02
CA ASP A 97 -73.12 -8.08 55.31
C ASP A 97 -72.18 -7.47 54.26
N GLU A 98 -72.50 -7.57 52.96
CA GLU A 98 -71.75 -6.92 51.88
C GLU A 98 -71.71 -5.39 52.06
N ARG A 99 -72.85 -4.77 52.35
CA ARG A 99 -72.95 -3.32 52.57
C ARG A 99 -72.10 -2.86 53.76
N ASN A 100 -72.20 -3.56 54.89
CA ASN A 100 -71.43 -3.24 56.09
C ASN A 100 -69.93 -3.45 55.85
N SER A 101 -69.56 -4.55 55.17
CA SER A 101 -68.18 -4.81 54.75
C SER A 101 -67.65 -3.69 53.85
N LEU A 102 -68.41 -3.24 52.85
CA LEU A 102 -67.99 -2.13 51.97
C LEU A 102 -67.74 -0.83 52.74
N TRP A 103 -68.50 -0.59 53.81
CA TRP A 103 -68.27 0.56 54.67
C TRP A 103 -66.94 0.46 55.42
N ASP A 104 -66.67 -0.72 55.99
CA ASP A 104 -65.49 -0.96 56.83
C ASP A 104 -64.21 -1.18 56.00
N THR A 105 -64.31 -1.67 54.76
CA THR A 105 -63.13 -1.96 53.92
C THR A 105 -62.80 -0.87 52.91
N ASP A 106 -63.80 -0.13 52.40
CA ASP A 106 -63.60 0.86 51.33
C ASP A 106 -63.82 2.29 51.79
N ILE A 107 -64.96 2.60 52.41
CA ILE A 107 -65.35 4.01 52.65
C ILE A 107 -64.65 4.57 53.89
N LEU A 108 -64.69 3.86 55.03
CA LEU A 108 -64.11 4.35 56.28
C LEU A 108 -62.57 4.46 56.21
N PRO A 109 -61.81 3.45 55.72
CA PRO A 109 -60.36 3.58 55.62
C PRO A 109 -59.92 4.67 54.62
N ALA A 110 -60.68 4.86 53.53
CA ALA A 110 -60.41 5.93 52.57
C ALA A 110 -60.67 7.32 53.18
N LEU A 111 -61.71 7.45 54.01
CA LEU A 111 -62.00 8.68 54.76
C LEU A 111 -60.89 8.98 55.78
N GLU A 112 -60.48 8.00 56.59
CA GLU A 112 -59.41 8.16 57.58
C GLU A 112 -58.09 8.59 56.92
N THR A 113 -57.75 7.98 55.77
CA THR A 113 -56.57 8.37 55.00
C THR A 113 -56.70 9.80 54.46
N LEU A 114 -57.89 10.21 53.99
CA LEU A 114 -58.15 11.59 53.56
C LEU A 114 -58.06 12.58 54.71
N GLU A 115 -58.59 12.26 55.88
CA GLU A 115 -58.50 13.11 57.08
C GLU A 115 -57.04 13.28 57.54
N GLU A 116 -56.23 12.22 57.46
CA GLU A 116 -54.80 12.28 57.79
C GLU A 116 -54.03 13.14 56.79
N LEU A 117 -54.23 12.91 55.48
CA LEU A 117 -53.63 13.73 54.43
C LEU A 117 -54.12 15.18 54.48
N GLY A 118 -55.38 15.40 54.87
CA GLY A 118 -56.03 16.69 55.02
C GLY A 118 -55.38 17.61 56.06
N LYS A 119 -54.64 17.05 57.03
CA LYS A 119 -53.85 17.83 58.00
C LYS A 119 -52.69 18.59 57.36
N GLN A 120 -52.21 18.13 56.20
CA GLN A 120 -51.11 18.74 55.44
C GLN A 120 -51.59 19.63 54.28
N LEU A 121 -52.90 19.72 54.06
CA LEU A 121 -53.50 20.48 52.98
C LEU A 121 -53.88 21.91 53.40
N THR A 122 -54.34 22.69 52.43
CA THR A 122 -54.83 24.05 52.66
C THR A 122 -56.01 24.06 53.64
N SER A 123 -56.24 25.20 54.31
CA SER A 123 -57.36 25.38 55.24
C SER A 123 -58.73 25.18 54.59
N GLN A 124 -58.83 25.32 53.26
CA GLN A 124 -60.06 25.12 52.50
C GLN A 124 -60.30 23.63 52.22
N ASP A 125 -59.29 22.91 51.72
CA ASP A 125 -59.40 21.47 51.41
C ASP A 125 -59.67 20.65 52.67
N ARG A 126 -59.05 21.02 53.79
CA ARG A 126 -59.29 20.39 55.10
C ARG A 126 -60.74 20.54 55.55
N ARG A 127 -61.34 21.72 55.38
CA ARG A 127 -62.75 21.95 55.73
C ARG A 127 -63.69 21.11 54.86
N SER A 128 -63.37 20.94 53.59
CA SER A 128 -64.15 20.08 52.67
C SER A 128 -64.08 18.61 53.09
N ILE A 129 -62.92 18.13 53.53
CA ILE A 129 -62.74 16.76 54.03
C ILE A 129 -63.49 16.56 55.35
N ASP A 130 -63.39 17.51 56.29
CA ASP A 130 -64.12 17.47 57.56
C ASP A 130 -65.65 17.46 57.34
N ALA A 131 -66.16 18.28 56.42
CA ALA A 131 -67.58 18.31 56.04
C ALA A 131 -68.02 16.98 55.39
N LEU A 132 -67.16 16.39 54.55
CA LEU A 132 -67.42 15.10 53.92
C LEU A 132 -67.51 13.97 54.95
N GLY A 133 -66.69 13.99 56.01
CA GLY A 133 -66.78 13.03 57.10
C GLY A 133 -68.10 13.12 57.88
N ILE A 134 -68.67 14.33 58.03
CA ILE A 134 -69.99 14.53 58.63
C ILE A 134 -71.09 13.97 57.72
N LEU A 135 -71.08 14.34 56.44
CA LEU A 135 -72.08 13.89 55.46
C LEU A 135 -72.07 12.37 55.27
N LEU A 136 -70.89 11.72 55.28
CA LEU A 136 -70.79 10.26 55.21
C LEU A 136 -71.39 9.58 56.45
N LYS A 137 -71.25 10.17 57.63
CA LYS A 137 -71.88 9.66 58.86
C LYS A 137 -73.40 9.81 58.81
N GLU A 138 -73.90 10.95 58.34
CA GLU A 138 -75.33 11.18 58.13
C GLU A 138 -75.90 10.23 57.07
N TYR A 139 -75.17 9.98 55.99
CA TYR A 139 -75.55 9.00 54.97
C TYR A 139 -75.64 7.58 55.52
N LYS A 140 -74.65 7.13 56.32
CA LYS A 140 -74.70 5.83 56.99
C LYS A 140 -75.88 5.74 57.96
N HIS A 141 -76.07 6.77 58.78
CA HIS A 141 -77.17 6.79 59.74
C HIS A 141 -78.52 6.72 59.05
N GLY A 142 -78.71 7.45 57.95
CA GLY A 142 -79.93 7.36 57.16
C GLY A 142 -80.13 5.99 56.49
N GLN A 143 -79.06 5.27 56.11
CA GLN A 143 -79.18 3.89 55.62
C GLN A 143 -79.63 2.94 56.74
N ASP A 144 -79.07 3.07 57.94
CA ASP A 144 -79.41 2.27 59.11
C ASP A 144 -80.85 2.54 59.59
N ASP A 145 -81.28 3.80 59.58
CA ASP A 145 -82.66 4.20 59.93
C ASP A 145 -83.68 3.63 58.93
N LEU A 146 -83.36 3.68 57.64
CA LEU A 146 -84.23 3.14 56.60
C LEU A 146 -84.32 1.61 56.67
N GLU A 147 -83.23 0.95 57.06
CA GLU A 147 -83.22 -0.48 57.35
C GLU A 147 -84.04 -0.83 58.59
N LEU A 148 -83.87 -0.10 59.69
CA LEU A 148 -84.65 -0.31 60.91
C LEU A 148 -86.15 -0.13 60.65
N TYR A 149 -86.51 0.88 59.85
CA TYR A 149 -87.89 1.10 59.42
C TYR A 149 -88.40 -0.09 58.58
N PHE A 150 -87.60 -0.55 57.60
CA PHE A 150 -87.90 -1.71 56.76
C PHE A 150 -88.14 -2.99 57.60
N GLU A 151 -87.30 -3.25 58.60
CA GLU A 151 -87.45 -4.40 59.50
C GLU A 151 -88.69 -4.31 60.39
N GLN A 152 -89.09 -3.10 60.81
CA GLN A 152 -90.22 -2.88 61.73
C GLN A 152 -91.60 -2.87 61.05
N HIS A 153 -91.69 -2.41 59.80
CA HIS A 153 -92.98 -2.14 59.14
C HIS A 153 -93.32 -3.12 58.00
N ILE A 154 -92.38 -3.95 57.54
CA ILE A 154 -92.60 -4.90 56.45
C ILE A 154 -92.53 -6.34 56.99
N THR A 155 -93.69 -6.87 57.39
CA THR A 155 -93.82 -8.22 57.96
C THR A 155 -94.08 -9.34 56.96
N ASP A 156 -94.44 -9.06 55.69
CA ASP A 156 -94.93 -10.10 54.77
C ASP A 156 -94.27 -10.08 53.36
N PHE A 157 -92.93 -10.19 53.32
CA PHE A 157 -92.20 -10.52 52.07
C PHE A 157 -91.88 -12.02 51.94
N ALA A 158 -92.44 -12.88 52.81
CA ALA A 158 -92.23 -14.33 52.80
C ALA A 158 -92.82 -15.05 51.57
N ALA A 159 -93.47 -14.34 50.65
CA ALA A 159 -94.03 -14.91 49.42
C ALA A 159 -93.07 -14.94 48.22
N ILE A 160 -91.81 -14.51 48.35
CA ILE A 160 -90.79 -14.60 47.28
C ILE A 160 -89.70 -15.59 47.69
N GLN A 161 -90.10 -16.82 48.02
CA GLN A 161 -89.17 -17.92 48.33
C GLN A 161 -89.37 -19.13 47.40
N GLU A 162 -89.59 -18.88 46.10
CA GLU A 162 -89.45 -19.91 45.06
C GLU A 162 -88.57 -19.39 43.90
N ASP A 163 -87.39 -20.00 43.80
CA ASP A 163 -86.40 -20.01 42.72
C ASP A 163 -85.97 -18.65 42.13
N VAL A 164 -85.01 -18.01 42.81
CA VAL A 164 -84.23 -16.87 42.27
C VAL A 164 -83.19 -17.34 41.24
N ASP A 165 -82.84 -18.63 41.22
CA ASP A 165 -81.77 -19.17 40.35
C ASP A 165 -82.18 -19.44 38.89
N THR A 166 -83.46 -19.26 38.52
CA THR A 166 -83.96 -19.60 37.17
C THR A 166 -84.40 -18.41 36.30
N TYR A 167 -84.30 -17.17 36.78
CA TYR A 167 -84.78 -16.00 36.03
C TYR A 167 -83.64 -15.18 35.42
N ASP A 168 -83.72 -14.90 34.12
CA ASP A 168 -82.87 -13.90 33.46
C ASP A 168 -83.17 -12.48 34.00
N SER A 169 -82.11 -11.67 34.08
CA SER A 169 -82.08 -10.26 34.48
C SER A 169 -83.20 -9.39 33.89
N LEU A 170 -83.64 -9.64 32.65
CA LEU A 170 -84.75 -8.92 32.02
C LEU A 170 -86.12 -9.33 32.59
N THR A 171 -86.29 -10.60 32.92
CA THR A 171 -87.52 -11.15 33.53
C THR A 171 -87.65 -10.70 34.99
N LEU A 172 -86.53 -10.61 35.72
CA LEU A 172 -86.49 -10.04 37.07
C LEU A 172 -86.87 -8.55 37.05
N ARG A 173 -86.36 -7.78 36.07
CA ARG A 173 -86.72 -6.35 35.86
C ARG A 173 -88.21 -6.17 35.52
N LEU A 174 -88.76 -6.98 34.63
CA LEU A 174 -90.17 -6.90 34.23
C LEU A 174 -91.13 -7.31 35.37
N LYS A 175 -90.75 -8.29 36.20
CA LYS A 175 -91.50 -8.60 37.44
C LYS A 175 -91.40 -7.47 38.46
N LEU A 176 -90.24 -6.86 38.67
CA LEU A 176 -90.07 -5.67 39.53
C LEU A 176 -90.89 -4.46 39.05
N GLU A 177 -90.98 -4.23 37.73
CA GLU A 177 -91.90 -3.22 37.19
C GLU A 177 -93.38 -3.59 37.37
N SER A 178 -93.72 -4.88 37.37
CA SER A 178 -95.10 -5.33 37.64
C SER A 178 -95.48 -5.15 39.12
N PHE A 179 -94.51 -5.18 40.04
CA PHE A 179 -94.72 -4.91 41.47
C PHE A 179 -95.00 -3.43 41.78
N LYS A 180 -94.59 -2.48 40.91
CA LYS A 180 -94.98 -1.06 41.05
C LYS A 180 -96.50 -0.82 40.94
N LYS A 181 -97.28 -1.79 40.44
CA LYS A 181 -98.70 -1.60 40.08
C LYS A 181 -99.70 -2.31 41.00
N LYS A 182 -99.25 -3.00 42.04
CA LYS A 182 -100.12 -3.61 43.06
C LYS A 182 -99.45 -3.47 44.44
N SER A 183 -99.94 -2.48 45.20
CA SER A 183 -100.00 -2.38 46.68
C SER A 183 -98.85 -3.01 47.51
N GLU A 184 -98.20 -2.16 48.31
CA GLU A 184 -97.21 -2.45 49.39
C GLU A 184 -95.71 -2.41 49.02
N VAL A 185 -95.27 -1.31 48.39
CA VAL A 185 -93.97 -0.72 48.76
C VAL A 185 -94.30 0.51 49.57
N ASP A 186 -93.85 0.56 50.82
CA ASP A 186 -94.17 1.65 51.75
C ASP A 186 -93.77 3.00 51.12
N GLU A 187 -94.74 3.91 50.93
CA GLU A 187 -94.53 5.23 50.33
C GLU A 187 -93.42 5.99 51.08
N TYR A 188 -93.28 5.71 52.37
CA TYR A 188 -92.23 6.23 53.23
C TYR A 188 -90.80 5.83 52.80
N ILE A 189 -90.56 4.58 52.39
CA ILE A 189 -89.20 4.13 51.99
C ILE A 189 -88.79 4.79 50.68
N VAL A 190 -89.72 4.85 49.72
CA VAL A 190 -89.45 5.51 48.42
C VAL A 190 -89.27 7.00 48.63
N ASP A 191 -90.10 7.63 49.47
CA ASP A 191 -89.95 9.04 49.82
C ASP A 191 -88.61 9.29 50.51
N TYR A 192 -88.27 8.58 51.58
CA TYR A 192 -87.03 8.77 52.33
C TYR A 192 -85.78 8.51 51.47
N LEU A 193 -85.82 7.54 50.55
CA LEU A 193 -84.73 7.33 49.59
C LEU A 193 -84.58 8.52 48.62
N LEU A 194 -85.67 9.15 48.20
CA LEU A 194 -85.67 10.28 47.27
C LEU A 194 -85.44 11.64 47.95
N THR A 195 -85.90 11.81 49.19
CA THR A 195 -85.88 13.07 49.94
C THR A 195 -84.72 13.19 50.92
N THR A 196 -84.17 12.06 51.39
CA THR A 196 -83.08 12.05 52.39
C THR A 196 -81.80 11.43 51.83
N ILE A 197 -81.83 10.18 51.37
CA ILE A 197 -80.62 9.44 50.96
C ILE A 197 -80.02 9.92 49.63
N SER A 198 -80.86 10.12 48.60
CA SER A 198 -80.38 10.54 47.28
C SER A 198 -79.78 11.95 47.29
N PRO A 199 -80.37 12.94 47.99
CA PRO A 199 -79.76 14.26 48.17
C PRO A 199 -78.45 14.21 48.94
N LEU A 200 -78.37 13.48 50.06
CA LEU A 200 -77.11 13.31 50.82
C LEU A 200 -75.99 12.73 49.95
N LYS A 201 -76.30 11.72 49.14
CA LYS A 201 -75.32 11.13 48.20
C LYS A 201 -74.88 12.12 47.12
N ALA A 202 -75.79 12.93 46.60
CA ALA A 202 -75.47 13.99 45.65
C ALA A 202 -74.57 15.05 46.29
N GLU A 203 -74.87 15.46 47.52
CA GLU A 203 -74.08 16.43 48.28
C GLU A 203 -72.67 15.91 48.57
N ILE A 204 -72.50 14.65 48.99
CA ILE A 204 -71.17 14.04 49.16
C ILE A 204 -70.37 14.06 47.86
N ARG A 205 -71.02 13.80 46.72
CA ARG A 205 -70.38 13.85 45.39
C ARG A 205 -69.97 15.28 45.01
N ASP A 206 -70.76 16.27 45.39
CA ASP A 206 -70.46 17.69 45.18
C ASP A 206 -69.26 18.17 45.99
N TYR A 207 -68.87 17.48 47.08
CA TYR A 207 -67.59 17.72 47.77
C TYR A 207 -66.42 16.93 47.18
N LEU A 208 -66.64 15.67 46.76
CA LEU A 208 -65.58 14.81 46.20
C LEU A 208 -65.08 15.29 44.83
N GLY A 209 -65.99 15.73 43.96
CA GLY A 209 -65.68 16.15 42.59
C GLY A 209 -64.72 17.34 42.53
N PRO A 210 -65.07 18.49 43.14
CA PRO A 210 -64.21 19.67 43.19
C PRO A 210 -62.87 19.41 43.88
N LEU A 211 -62.85 18.63 44.98
CA LEU A 211 -61.61 18.29 45.69
C LEU A 211 -60.64 17.52 44.80
N SER A 212 -61.13 16.49 44.09
CA SER A 212 -60.32 15.72 43.14
C SER A 212 -59.83 16.57 41.96
N GLN A 213 -60.71 17.42 41.41
CA GLN A 213 -60.37 18.30 40.30
C GLN A 213 -59.34 19.37 40.68
N GLN A 214 -59.46 19.95 41.88
CA GLN A 214 -58.54 20.96 42.41
C GLN A 214 -57.14 20.37 42.64
N GLN A 215 -57.05 19.16 43.22
CA GLN A 215 -55.76 18.49 43.42
C GLN A 215 -55.10 18.08 42.10
N ARG A 216 -55.90 17.61 41.11
CA ARG A 216 -55.40 17.29 39.77
C ARG A 216 -54.87 18.53 39.05
N LYS A 217 -55.55 19.67 39.17
CA LYS A 217 -55.10 20.95 38.59
C LYS A 217 -53.80 21.42 39.23
N ALA A 218 -53.73 21.41 40.56
CA ALA A 218 -52.51 21.78 41.27
C ALA A 218 -51.34 20.89 40.83
N MET A 219 -51.52 19.57 40.75
CA MET A 219 -50.49 18.63 40.30
C MET A 219 -49.95 18.98 38.90
N LEU A 220 -50.82 19.34 37.96
CA LEU A 220 -50.40 19.77 36.62
C LEU A 220 -49.60 21.09 36.65
N ASP A 221 -49.96 22.02 37.53
CA ASP A 221 -49.26 23.29 37.68
C ASP A 221 -47.85 23.08 38.29
N ASP A 222 -47.70 22.19 39.27
CA ASP A 222 -46.39 21.82 39.82
C ASP A 222 -45.50 21.17 38.74
N VAL A 223 -46.04 20.25 37.93
CA VAL A 223 -45.28 19.61 36.83
C VAL A 223 -44.85 20.62 35.76
N LYS A 224 -45.71 21.58 35.42
CA LYS A 224 -45.34 22.67 34.49
C LYS A 224 -44.20 23.51 35.03
N ARG A 225 -44.28 23.89 36.31
CA ARG A 225 -43.22 24.67 36.97
C ARG A 225 -41.87 23.95 36.97
N ILE A 226 -41.87 22.63 37.21
CA ILE A 226 -40.65 21.80 37.09
C ILE A 226 -40.06 21.89 35.68
N ASN A 227 -40.89 21.72 34.65
CA ASN A 227 -40.42 21.77 33.26
C ASN A 227 -39.85 23.15 32.89
N GLU A 228 -40.45 24.23 33.39
CA GLU A 228 -39.95 25.59 33.20
C GLU A 228 -38.60 25.81 33.92
N ASP A 229 -38.48 25.36 35.18
CA ASP A 229 -37.24 25.45 35.95
C ASP A 229 -36.11 24.61 35.31
N ILE A 230 -36.42 23.40 34.82
CA ILE A 230 -35.48 22.56 34.05
C ILE A 230 -35.06 23.26 32.76
N ALA A 231 -36.00 23.84 32.01
CA ALA A 231 -35.69 24.52 30.75
C ALA A 231 -34.78 25.75 30.98
N SER A 232 -35.05 26.52 32.04
CA SER A 232 -34.22 27.67 32.44
C SER A 232 -32.81 27.25 32.87
N ALA A 233 -32.72 26.16 33.63
CA ALA A 233 -31.45 25.64 34.12
C ALA A 233 -30.63 25.01 32.96
N ASN A 234 -31.26 24.29 32.03
CA ASN A 234 -30.63 23.79 30.80
C ASN A 234 -30.09 24.93 29.93
N SER A 235 -30.85 26.02 29.79
CA SER A 235 -30.40 27.22 29.07
C SER A 235 -29.17 27.84 29.72
N SER A 236 -29.12 27.88 31.06
CA SER A 236 -27.97 28.38 31.81
C SER A 236 -26.73 27.50 31.65
N ILE A 237 -26.89 26.16 31.70
CA ILE A 237 -25.80 25.21 31.42
C ILE A 237 -25.26 25.39 30.01
N ALA A 238 -26.15 25.48 29.01
CA ALA A 238 -25.76 25.67 27.62
C ALA A 238 -24.93 26.96 27.44
N PHE A 239 -25.34 28.06 28.08
CA PHE A 239 -24.60 29.32 28.04
C PHE A 239 -23.19 29.21 28.67
N VAL A 240 -23.09 28.62 29.86
CA VAL A 240 -21.79 28.41 30.55
C VAL A 240 -20.87 27.51 29.72
N THR A 241 -21.42 26.44 29.15
CA THR A 241 -20.67 25.50 28.30
C THR A 241 -20.18 26.19 27.03
N PHE A 242 -21.03 26.98 26.38
CA PHE A 242 -20.68 27.75 25.18
C PHE A 242 -19.60 28.79 25.46
N PHE A 243 -19.73 29.55 26.55
CA PHE A 243 -18.73 30.55 26.95
C PHE A 243 -17.35 29.93 27.18
N PHE A 244 -17.29 28.82 27.93
CA PHE A 244 -16.04 28.14 28.18
C PHE A 244 -15.46 27.43 26.96
N SER A 245 -16.31 26.98 26.02
CA SER A 245 -15.86 26.45 24.73
C SER A 245 -15.17 27.52 23.88
N ILE A 246 -15.66 28.76 23.88
CA ILE A 246 -15.00 29.89 23.20
C ILE A 246 -13.65 30.20 23.86
N LEU A 247 -13.63 30.25 25.20
CA LEU A 247 -12.42 30.58 25.97
C LEU A 247 -11.33 29.51 25.74
N ALA A 248 -11.74 28.24 25.75
CA ALA A 248 -10.96 27.08 25.34
C ALA A 248 -10.34 27.26 23.94
N ILE A 249 -11.16 27.53 22.93
CA ILE A 249 -10.70 27.72 21.54
C ILE A 249 -9.71 28.88 21.45
N GLY A 250 -10.03 30.04 22.06
CA GLY A 250 -9.15 31.21 22.04
C GLY A 250 -7.79 30.95 22.72
N SER A 251 -7.80 30.23 23.83
CA SER A 251 -6.60 29.87 24.58
C SER A 251 -5.71 28.86 23.83
N SER A 252 -6.32 27.88 23.14
CA SER A 252 -5.63 26.95 22.24
C SER A 252 -5.02 27.68 21.04
N LEU A 253 -5.76 28.61 20.42
CA LEU A 253 -5.25 29.43 19.31
C LEU A 253 -4.05 30.30 19.74
N LEU A 254 -4.06 30.83 20.96
CA LEU A 254 -2.95 31.60 21.51
C LEU A 254 -1.70 30.71 21.68
N VAL A 255 -1.85 29.51 22.27
CA VAL A 255 -0.73 28.57 22.41
C VAL A 255 -0.18 28.16 21.06
N ILE A 256 -1.04 27.79 20.10
CA ILE A 256 -0.64 27.45 18.72
C ILE A 256 0.14 28.61 18.08
N ARG A 257 -0.38 29.84 18.17
CA ARG A 257 0.29 31.01 17.60
C ARG A 257 1.69 31.19 18.20
N THR A 258 1.81 31.05 19.51
CA THR A 258 3.11 31.24 20.19
C THR A 258 4.11 30.13 19.87
N LEU A 259 3.65 28.87 19.80
CA LEU A 259 4.47 27.74 19.34
C LEU A 259 5.01 27.98 17.94
N ASN A 260 4.13 28.39 17.03
CA ASN A 260 4.50 28.64 15.65
C ASN A 260 5.56 29.75 15.54
N THR A 261 5.39 30.85 16.29
CA THR A 261 6.38 31.94 16.30
C THR A 261 7.72 31.55 16.92
N SER A 262 7.73 30.72 17.98
CA SER A 262 8.96 30.28 18.63
C SER A 262 9.73 29.25 17.79
N LEU A 263 9.01 28.41 17.02
CA LEU A 263 9.62 27.43 16.12
C LEU A 263 10.17 28.04 14.82
N GLN A 264 9.54 29.10 14.31
CA GLN A 264 9.96 29.73 13.05
C GLN A 264 11.42 30.18 13.03
N ARG A 265 11.95 30.67 14.16
CA ARG A 265 13.34 31.16 14.23
C ARG A 265 14.38 30.06 13.97
N PRO A 266 14.45 28.98 14.76
CA PRO A 266 15.39 27.90 14.52
C PRO A 266 15.13 27.20 13.18
N VAL A 267 13.87 27.03 12.77
CA VAL A 267 13.53 26.42 11.47
C VAL A 267 14.08 27.26 10.32
N ASN A 268 13.88 28.58 10.31
CA ASN A 268 14.40 29.45 9.26
C ASN A 268 15.93 29.42 9.19
N GLN A 269 16.63 29.26 10.32
CA GLN A 269 18.09 29.13 10.30
C GLN A 269 18.51 27.80 9.70
N LEU A 270 17.88 26.70 10.11
CA LEU A 270 18.16 25.37 9.54
C LEU A 270 17.85 25.35 8.03
N ASP A 271 16.79 26.02 7.59
CA ASP A 271 16.44 26.17 6.18
C ASP A 271 17.53 26.93 5.40
N ARG A 272 18.01 28.07 5.93
CA ARG A 272 19.15 28.80 5.36
C ARG A 272 20.42 27.96 5.32
N LEU A 273 20.72 27.22 6.39
CA LEU A 273 21.86 26.32 6.44
C LEU A 273 21.76 25.18 5.41
N SER A 274 20.55 24.68 5.15
CA SER A 274 20.31 23.62 4.17
C SER A 274 20.63 24.04 2.74
N VAL A 275 20.48 25.33 2.43
CA VAL A 275 20.86 25.92 1.13
C VAL A 275 22.28 26.50 1.12
N GLY A 276 23.06 26.30 2.19
CA GLY A 276 24.44 26.77 2.31
C GLY A 276 24.59 28.24 2.71
N ASP A 277 23.51 28.94 3.09
CA ASP A 277 23.57 30.28 3.64
C ASP A 277 23.81 30.23 5.16
N LEU A 278 25.03 30.55 5.56
CA LEU A 278 25.46 30.48 6.96
C LEU A 278 24.90 31.62 7.83
N GLY A 279 24.43 32.72 7.26
CA GLY A 279 23.81 33.82 8.01
C GLY A 279 24.57 34.31 9.25
N GLN A 280 23.83 34.74 10.28
CA GLN A 280 24.35 35.14 11.60
C GLN A 280 23.79 34.23 12.70
N ASP A 281 24.37 34.31 13.91
CA ASP A 281 23.85 33.58 15.07
C ASP A 281 22.45 34.05 15.42
N ILE A 282 21.61 33.12 15.85
CA ILE A 282 20.37 33.45 16.53
C ILE A 282 20.64 33.64 18.01
N ASP A 283 20.09 34.71 18.59
CA ASP A 283 20.16 34.99 20.02
C ASP A 283 19.55 33.87 20.85
N GLU A 284 20.22 33.51 21.94
CA GLU A 284 19.75 32.51 22.91
C GLU A 284 18.41 32.91 23.52
N THR A 285 17.57 31.90 23.74
CA THR A 285 16.26 32.04 24.38
C THR A 285 16.25 31.40 25.75
N THR A 286 15.25 31.75 26.56
CA THR A 286 15.08 31.17 27.91
C THR A 286 14.03 30.06 27.95
N ASP A 287 13.48 29.73 26.77
CA ASP A 287 12.46 28.70 26.57
C ASP A 287 13.10 27.39 26.11
N GLU A 288 12.25 26.39 25.87
CA GLU A 288 12.65 25.05 25.47
C GLU A 288 13.31 25.00 24.07
N MET A 289 13.25 26.09 23.29
CA MET A 289 13.85 26.16 21.95
C MET A 289 15.35 26.48 22.00
N ASN A 290 15.89 26.88 23.15
CA ASN A 290 17.28 27.29 23.27
C ASN A 290 18.27 26.19 22.88
N ASP A 291 17.96 24.93 23.19
CA ASP A 291 18.84 23.79 22.87
C ASP A 291 18.95 23.58 21.35
N ILE A 292 17.87 23.84 20.61
CA ILE A 292 17.85 23.80 19.14
C ILE A 292 18.67 24.97 18.57
N ILE A 293 18.51 26.17 19.14
CA ILE A 293 19.27 27.36 18.74
C ILE A 293 20.78 27.14 18.94
N LEU A 294 21.19 26.63 20.12
CA LEU A 294 22.59 26.33 20.43
C LEU A 294 23.16 25.28 19.47
N SER A 295 22.41 24.23 19.18
CA SER A 295 22.83 23.18 18.26
C SER A 295 22.94 23.68 16.81
N SER A 296 22.00 24.51 16.37
CA SER A 296 21.98 25.15 15.05
C SER A 296 23.16 26.12 14.86
N ASN A 297 23.42 26.98 15.85
CA ASN A 297 24.58 27.90 15.84
C ASN A 297 25.91 27.13 15.77
N LYS A 298 26.02 26.00 16.49
CA LYS A 298 27.20 25.11 16.44
C LYS A 298 27.36 24.46 15.06
N LEU A 299 26.27 23.98 14.45
CA LEU A 299 26.29 23.41 13.09
C LEU A 299 26.75 24.45 12.05
N ARG A 300 26.19 25.65 12.10
CA ARG A 300 26.60 26.77 11.25
C ARG A 300 28.10 27.04 11.37
N ASP A 301 28.63 27.13 12.59
CA ASP A 301 30.07 27.41 12.80
C ASP A 301 30.95 26.30 12.23
N ASN A 302 30.56 25.03 12.38
CA ASN A 302 31.25 23.89 11.76
C ASN A 302 31.26 24.00 10.23
N LEU A 303 30.11 24.25 9.61
CA LEU A 303 29.99 24.41 8.15
C LEU A 303 30.78 25.63 7.66
N GLY A 304 30.79 26.73 8.42
CA GLY A 304 31.58 27.92 8.10
C GLY A 304 33.09 27.68 8.14
N ARG A 305 33.58 26.89 9.11
CA ARG A 305 34.99 26.47 9.13
C ARG A 305 35.33 25.59 7.93
N ALA A 306 34.48 24.60 7.62
CA ALA A 306 34.67 23.69 6.49
C ALA A 306 34.70 24.45 5.15
N SER A 307 33.76 25.37 4.94
CA SER A 307 33.70 26.21 3.74
C SER A 307 34.95 27.08 3.55
N ARG A 308 35.40 27.78 4.61
CA ARG A 308 36.65 28.57 4.55
C ARG A 308 37.87 27.71 4.25
N PHE A 309 37.92 26.49 4.79
CA PHE A 309 39.00 25.57 4.50
C PHE A 309 38.98 25.10 3.04
N ALA A 310 37.81 24.69 2.53
CA ALA A 310 37.65 24.29 1.13
C ALA A 310 38.05 25.42 0.16
N LEU A 311 37.68 26.67 0.46
CA LEU A 311 38.12 27.85 -0.31
C LEU A 311 39.64 28.02 -0.30
N SER A 312 40.27 27.90 0.88
CA SER A 312 41.73 27.98 1.01
C SER A 312 42.46 26.91 0.18
N ILE A 313 41.92 25.69 0.13
CA ILE A 313 42.44 24.62 -0.73
C ILE A 313 42.22 24.94 -2.22
N GLY A 314 41.05 25.47 -2.58
CA GLY A 314 40.76 25.92 -3.95
C GLY A 314 41.69 27.04 -4.45
N GLU A 315 42.20 27.87 -3.55
CA GLU A 315 43.21 28.90 -3.84
C GLU A 315 44.65 28.35 -3.91
N GLY A 316 44.85 27.04 -3.77
CA GLY A 316 46.16 26.38 -3.86
C GLY A 316 46.97 26.35 -2.56
N HIS A 317 46.38 26.73 -1.42
CA HIS A 317 47.06 26.71 -0.12
C HIS A 317 47.01 25.32 0.53
N PHE A 318 47.72 24.35 -0.04
CA PHE A 318 47.69 22.95 0.41
C PHE A 318 48.34 22.68 1.79
N GLU A 319 48.93 23.68 2.43
CA GLU A 319 49.47 23.60 3.80
C GLU A 319 48.47 24.10 4.87
N ALA A 320 47.26 24.49 4.48
CA ALA A 320 46.25 24.98 5.41
C ALA A 320 45.88 23.92 6.47
N LYS A 321 45.82 24.35 7.74
CA LYS A 321 45.43 23.51 8.88
C LYS A 321 43.92 23.54 9.07
N PHE A 322 43.32 22.37 9.23
CA PHE A 322 41.91 22.20 9.54
C PHE A 322 41.73 21.08 10.56
N LYS A 323 40.91 21.33 11.58
CA LYS A 323 40.55 20.35 12.60
C LYS A 323 39.06 20.01 12.45
N PRO A 324 38.72 18.76 12.13
CA PRO A 324 37.34 18.29 12.10
C PRO A 324 36.64 18.51 13.45
N ALA A 325 35.32 18.71 13.43
CA ALA A 325 34.52 19.00 14.62
C ALA A 325 34.46 17.82 15.61
N SER A 326 34.61 16.60 15.11
CA SER A 326 34.72 15.35 15.85
C SER A 326 35.34 14.28 14.95
N ASP A 327 35.70 13.13 15.50
CA ASP A 327 36.19 11.99 14.71
C ASP A 327 35.12 11.49 13.71
N TYR A 328 33.84 11.73 13.98
CA TYR A 328 32.70 11.44 13.10
C TYR A 328 32.33 12.57 12.10
N ASP A 329 33.12 13.65 12.02
CA ASP A 329 32.86 14.74 11.06
C ASP A 329 33.28 14.32 9.64
N ILE A 330 32.38 13.64 8.94
CA ILE A 330 32.60 13.08 7.60
C ILE A 330 33.08 14.16 6.63
N LEU A 331 32.41 15.32 6.59
CA LEU A 331 32.77 16.42 5.70
C LEU A 331 34.16 16.96 6.05
N GLY A 332 34.42 17.20 7.33
CA GLY A 332 35.71 17.68 7.78
C GLY A 332 36.87 16.73 7.44
N ASN A 333 36.67 15.43 7.64
CA ASN A 333 37.65 14.39 7.31
C ASN A 333 37.87 14.27 5.80
N ALA A 334 36.80 14.33 5.00
CA ALA A 334 36.88 14.28 3.54
C ALA A 334 37.66 15.48 2.96
N LEU A 335 37.45 16.69 3.50
CA LEU A 335 38.21 17.88 3.08
C LEU A 335 39.71 17.74 3.40
N VAL A 336 40.06 17.13 4.54
CA VAL A 336 41.46 16.85 4.91
C VAL A 336 42.09 15.85 3.94
N GLN A 337 41.38 14.77 3.59
CA GLN A 337 41.84 13.80 2.61
C GLN A 337 42.00 14.42 1.21
N MET A 338 41.03 15.25 0.78
CA MET A 338 41.08 15.97 -0.49
C MET A 338 42.30 16.89 -0.57
N ARG A 339 42.58 17.68 0.46
CA ARG A 339 43.80 18.50 0.53
C ARG A 339 45.05 17.64 0.34
N ASN A 340 45.17 16.52 1.06
CA ASN A 340 46.35 15.67 0.98
C ASN A 340 46.55 15.12 -0.45
N LYS A 341 45.48 14.62 -1.08
CA LYS A 341 45.53 14.14 -2.47
C LYS A 341 45.90 15.25 -3.45
N LEU A 342 45.33 16.45 -3.31
CA LEU A 342 45.65 17.58 -4.18
C LEU A 342 47.10 18.06 -4.01
N LYS A 343 47.62 18.01 -2.78
CA LYS A 343 49.04 18.28 -2.50
C LYS A 343 49.95 17.30 -3.24
N ASP A 344 49.61 16.02 -3.20
CA ASP A 344 50.39 14.97 -3.89
C ASP A 344 50.31 15.15 -5.43
N VAL A 345 49.13 15.45 -5.97
CA VAL A 345 48.94 15.72 -7.41
C VAL A 345 49.76 16.93 -7.85
N ALA A 346 49.69 18.04 -7.10
CA ALA A 346 50.46 19.25 -7.42
C ALA A 346 51.98 18.98 -7.43
N TYR A 347 52.47 18.17 -6.49
CA TYR A 347 53.86 17.76 -6.42
C TYR A 347 54.30 16.87 -7.61
N GLN A 348 53.44 15.93 -8.04
CA GLN A 348 53.72 15.09 -9.21
C GLN A 348 53.67 15.90 -10.52
N ASP A 349 52.71 16.82 -10.66
CA ASP A 349 52.58 17.70 -11.82
C ASP A 349 53.81 18.62 -11.97
N GLU A 350 54.38 19.10 -10.87
CA GLU A 350 55.62 19.89 -10.88
C GLU A 350 56.78 19.10 -11.49
N LYS A 351 56.99 17.85 -11.05
CA LYS A 351 58.04 16.97 -11.59
C LYS A 351 57.83 16.66 -13.07
N ARG A 352 56.61 16.33 -13.47
CA ARG A 352 56.28 16.03 -14.88
C ARG A 352 56.48 17.24 -15.78
N ASN A 353 56.11 18.43 -15.32
CA ASN A 353 56.34 19.68 -16.03
C ASN A 353 57.83 19.99 -16.20
N TRP A 354 58.67 19.66 -15.21
CA TRP A 354 60.12 19.78 -15.31
C TRP A 354 60.68 18.88 -16.42
N ILE A 355 60.35 17.57 -16.41
CA ILE A 355 60.80 16.63 -17.47
C ILE A 355 60.35 17.10 -18.85
N THR A 356 59.09 17.52 -18.98
CA THR A 356 58.51 17.96 -20.27
C THR A 356 59.24 19.18 -20.83
N LYS A 357 59.56 20.17 -19.97
CA LYS A 357 60.35 21.35 -20.37
C LYS A 357 61.77 20.95 -20.80
N GLY A 358 62.39 20.03 -20.07
CA GLY A 358 63.69 19.48 -20.43
C GLY A 358 63.66 18.80 -21.79
N MET A 359 62.69 17.90 -22.02
CA MET A 359 62.55 17.18 -23.29
C MET A 359 62.36 18.14 -24.48
N ALA A 360 61.59 19.22 -24.30
CA ALA A 360 61.42 20.24 -25.32
C ALA A 360 62.75 20.96 -25.64
N HIS A 361 63.51 21.36 -24.61
CA HIS A 361 64.82 21.99 -24.75
C HIS A 361 65.82 21.11 -25.52
N PHE A 362 65.93 19.83 -25.15
CA PHE A 362 66.82 18.89 -25.84
C PHE A 362 66.32 18.53 -27.25
N GLY A 363 65.00 18.53 -27.47
CA GLY A 363 64.43 18.40 -28.81
C GLY A 363 64.88 19.51 -29.77
N GLU A 364 65.07 20.74 -29.31
CA GLU A 364 65.59 21.84 -30.13
C GLU A 364 67.09 21.69 -30.42
N ILE A 365 67.88 21.30 -29.42
CA ILE A 365 69.33 21.05 -29.55
C ILE A 365 69.58 19.95 -30.61
N LEU A 366 68.80 18.87 -30.55
CA LEU A 366 68.91 17.74 -31.48
C LEU A 366 68.56 18.10 -32.93
N ARG A 367 67.79 19.17 -33.17
CA ARG A 367 67.37 19.59 -34.52
C ARG A 367 68.34 20.56 -35.21
N THR A 368 69.19 21.26 -34.44
CA THR A 368 69.89 22.46 -34.93
C THR A 368 71.25 22.17 -35.57
N ASN A 369 71.92 21.07 -35.22
CA ASN A 369 73.30 20.80 -35.62
C ASN A 369 73.38 19.75 -36.74
N GLN A 370 74.02 20.08 -37.87
CA GLN A 370 74.27 19.14 -38.98
C GLN A 370 75.57 18.35 -38.83
N ASP A 371 76.48 18.83 -37.97
CA ASP A 371 77.74 18.15 -37.65
C ASP A 371 77.60 17.35 -36.36
N LEU A 372 77.97 16.07 -36.42
CA LEU A 372 77.84 15.11 -35.33
C LEU A 372 78.67 15.52 -34.10
N LYS A 373 79.83 16.14 -34.32
CA LYS A 373 80.76 16.51 -33.26
C LYS A 373 80.33 17.78 -32.54
N GLU A 374 79.80 18.76 -33.27
CA GLU A 374 79.19 19.96 -32.68
C GLU A 374 77.95 19.59 -31.86
N LEU A 375 77.11 18.69 -32.39
CA LEU A 375 75.92 18.19 -31.70
C LEU A 375 76.27 17.48 -30.39
N SER A 376 77.25 16.59 -30.41
CA SER A 376 77.68 15.79 -29.25
C SER A 376 78.18 16.65 -28.09
N ASN A 377 78.95 17.71 -28.40
CA ASN A 377 79.43 18.66 -27.39
C ASN A 377 78.31 19.51 -26.79
N ALA A 378 77.35 19.95 -27.62
CA ALA A 378 76.18 20.71 -27.15
C ALA A 378 75.31 19.86 -26.21
N ILE A 379 75.03 18.61 -26.58
CA ILE A 379 74.25 17.66 -25.77
C ILE A 379 74.88 17.51 -24.38
N ILE A 380 76.16 17.12 -24.30
CA ILE A 380 76.76 16.79 -23.01
C ILE A 380 76.89 18.03 -22.10
N SER A 381 77.20 19.19 -22.67
CA SER A 381 77.32 20.45 -21.92
C SER A 381 75.98 20.89 -21.33
N GLU A 382 74.92 20.86 -22.15
CA GLU A 382 73.58 21.26 -21.71
C GLU A 382 72.99 20.26 -20.72
N LEU A 383 73.24 18.96 -20.91
CA LEU A 383 72.69 17.90 -20.04
C LEU A 383 73.30 17.97 -18.64
N VAL A 384 74.61 18.16 -18.54
CA VAL A 384 75.28 18.37 -17.24
C VAL A 384 74.77 19.64 -16.56
N ALA A 385 74.59 20.73 -17.32
CA ALA A 385 74.08 21.99 -16.77
C ALA A 385 72.61 21.88 -16.29
N TYR A 386 71.73 21.24 -17.07
CA TYR A 386 70.31 21.09 -16.76
C TYR A 386 70.07 20.26 -15.51
N LEU A 387 70.86 19.20 -15.32
CA LEU A 387 70.85 18.36 -14.11
C LEU A 387 71.55 19.01 -12.92
N ASN A 388 72.23 20.16 -13.11
CA ASN A 388 73.19 20.69 -12.15
C ASN A 388 74.24 19.65 -11.70
N ALA A 389 74.63 18.76 -12.61
CA ALA A 389 75.68 17.76 -12.41
C ALA A 389 77.06 18.38 -12.62
N ASN A 390 78.12 17.61 -12.40
CA ASN A 390 79.49 18.14 -12.38
C ASN A 390 80.30 17.75 -13.61
N GLN A 391 80.15 16.53 -14.11
CA GLN A 391 80.89 16.01 -15.26
C GLN A 391 80.01 15.12 -16.12
N GLY A 392 80.36 15.02 -17.41
CA GLY A 392 79.69 14.11 -18.32
C GLY A 392 80.57 13.68 -19.48
N GLU A 393 80.37 12.45 -19.94
CA GLU A 393 81.06 11.83 -21.07
C GLU A 393 80.05 11.17 -22.01
N LEU A 394 80.28 11.30 -23.32
CA LEU A 394 79.41 10.74 -24.35
C LEU A 394 80.21 9.87 -25.31
N TYR A 395 79.82 8.61 -25.43
CA TYR A 395 80.48 7.59 -26.24
C TYR A 395 79.55 7.09 -27.35
N PHE A 396 80.04 6.96 -28.59
CA PHE A 396 79.29 6.35 -29.70
C PHE A 396 79.90 5.04 -30.18
N LEU A 397 79.04 4.18 -30.73
CA LEU A 397 79.43 2.90 -31.31
C LEU A 397 80.01 3.08 -32.72
N ASP A 398 81.21 2.56 -32.89
CA ASP A 398 81.87 2.46 -34.20
C ASP A 398 82.33 1.02 -34.48
N GLU A 399 82.48 0.70 -35.77
CA GLU A 399 82.78 -0.66 -36.26
C GLU A 399 83.92 -0.61 -37.28
N THR A 400 84.93 -1.46 -37.07
CA THR A 400 86.07 -1.61 -38.00
C THR A 400 85.70 -2.43 -39.24
N GLU A 401 86.53 -2.37 -40.30
CA GLU A 401 86.37 -3.21 -41.52
C GLU A 401 86.32 -4.72 -41.20
N ASP A 402 86.93 -5.15 -40.09
CA ASP A 402 86.94 -6.53 -39.59
C ASP A 402 85.76 -6.87 -38.64
N GLN A 403 84.70 -6.05 -38.60
CA GLN A 403 83.50 -6.21 -37.75
C GLN A 403 83.75 -6.16 -36.23
N GLN A 404 84.89 -5.63 -35.77
CA GLN A 404 85.09 -5.37 -34.34
C GLN A 404 84.43 -4.06 -33.92
N LYS A 405 83.59 -4.12 -32.90
CA LYS A 405 82.86 -3.00 -32.31
C LYS A 405 83.62 -2.38 -31.14
N PHE A 406 83.62 -1.05 -31.05
CA PHE A 406 84.20 -0.32 -29.92
C PHE A 406 83.40 0.96 -29.64
N LEU A 407 83.41 1.41 -28.38
CA LEU A 407 82.85 2.71 -28.00
C LEU A 407 83.96 3.76 -28.10
N ASN A 408 83.72 4.77 -28.93
CA ASN A 408 84.60 5.92 -29.10
C ASN A 408 84.09 7.10 -28.26
N LEU A 409 84.99 7.77 -27.54
CA LEU A 409 84.65 8.98 -26.79
C LEU A 409 84.50 10.17 -27.75
N GLU A 410 83.28 10.70 -27.86
CA GLU A 410 82.93 11.73 -28.85
C GLU A 410 82.81 13.13 -28.25
N ALA A 411 82.35 13.22 -27.00
CA ALA A 411 82.27 14.49 -26.28
C ALA A 411 82.49 14.33 -24.77
N THR A 412 83.02 15.37 -24.13
CA THR A 412 83.22 15.44 -22.68
C THR A 412 82.90 16.82 -22.14
N TYR A 413 82.43 16.90 -20.90
CA TYR A 413 82.26 18.13 -20.15
C TYR A 413 83.01 18.07 -18.82
N ALA A 414 83.83 19.10 -18.56
CA ALA A 414 84.65 19.23 -17.35
C ALA A 414 85.64 18.06 -17.10
N PHE A 415 86.25 17.53 -18.17
CA PHE A 415 87.26 16.45 -18.13
C PHE A 415 88.64 16.92 -18.66
N GLU A 416 89.75 16.37 -18.15
CA GLU A 416 91.11 16.82 -18.49
C GLU A 416 91.47 16.63 -19.98
N ARG A 417 91.84 17.74 -20.66
CA ARG A 417 92.23 17.74 -22.09
C ARG A 417 93.41 16.83 -22.47
N LYS A 418 94.22 16.35 -21.52
CA LYS A 418 95.42 15.53 -21.77
C LYS A 418 95.14 14.04 -22.05
N ARG A 419 93.90 13.57 -21.89
CA ARG A 419 93.48 12.17 -22.15
C ARG A 419 92.50 12.00 -23.33
N ILE A 420 92.24 13.06 -24.11
CA ILE A 420 91.30 13.07 -25.26
C ILE A 420 91.81 12.25 -26.48
N ILE A 421 93.00 11.62 -26.40
CA ILE A 421 93.62 10.92 -27.53
C ILE A 421 93.31 9.42 -27.43
N ASP A 422 92.40 8.94 -28.29
CA ASP A 422 92.13 7.53 -28.61
C ASP A 422 91.71 6.59 -27.45
N LYS A 423 90.87 7.05 -26.51
CA LYS A 423 90.23 6.14 -25.54
C LYS A 423 89.13 5.34 -26.24
N LYS A 424 89.48 4.15 -26.76
CA LYS A 424 88.55 3.16 -27.31
C LYS A 424 88.26 2.11 -26.26
N ILE A 425 86.99 1.87 -25.98
CA ILE A 425 86.53 0.79 -25.10
C ILE A 425 86.12 -0.36 -26.01
N HIS A 426 86.84 -1.48 -25.95
CA HIS A 426 86.56 -2.61 -26.82
C HIS A 426 85.36 -3.41 -26.30
N ILE A 427 84.50 -3.85 -27.22
CA ILE A 427 83.37 -4.72 -26.92
C ILE A 427 83.69 -6.10 -27.51
N ASP A 428 84.12 -7.03 -26.68
CA ASP A 428 84.16 -8.45 -27.06
C ASP A 428 82.78 -9.05 -26.77
N GLY A 429 82.23 -9.86 -27.66
CA GLY A 429 80.83 -10.30 -27.69
C GLY A 429 80.33 -11.10 -26.46
N ARG A 430 81.13 -11.18 -25.39
CA ARG A 430 80.78 -11.76 -24.08
C ARG A 430 81.18 -10.90 -22.86
N PHE A 431 82.03 -9.88 -23.02
CA PHE A 431 82.51 -9.01 -21.93
C PHE A 431 82.74 -7.58 -22.43
N GLY A 432 82.13 -6.61 -21.75
CA GLY A 432 82.38 -5.19 -21.98
C GLY A 432 83.47 -4.70 -21.04
N GLU A 433 84.40 -3.89 -21.54
CA GLU A 433 85.43 -3.29 -20.69
C GLU A 433 84.82 -2.20 -19.77
N GLY A 434 84.83 -2.43 -18.45
CA GLY A 434 84.33 -1.48 -17.44
C GLY A 434 82.80 -1.35 -17.39
N LEU A 435 82.27 -0.47 -16.53
CA LEU A 435 80.82 -0.25 -16.40
C LEU A 435 80.18 0.35 -17.66
N LEU A 436 80.93 1.12 -18.45
CA LEU A 436 80.49 1.63 -19.75
C LEU A 436 80.22 0.50 -20.75
N GLY A 437 81.16 -0.45 -20.89
CA GLY A 437 80.98 -1.62 -21.73
C GLY A 437 79.87 -2.54 -21.21
N GLN A 438 79.70 -2.63 -19.88
CA GLN A 438 78.62 -3.40 -19.28
C GLN A 438 77.23 -2.78 -19.52
N ALA A 439 77.11 -1.44 -19.41
CA ALA A 439 75.87 -0.72 -19.72
C ALA A 439 75.49 -0.89 -21.20
N TYR A 440 76.48 -0.91 -22.10
CA TYR A 440 76.27 -1.22 -23.52
C TYR A 440 75.73 -2.64 -23.73
N LEU A 441 76.34 -3.66 -23.11
CA LEU A 441 75.92 -5.06 -23.30
C LEU A 441 74.56 -5.37 -22.69
N LEU A 442 74.23 -4.77 -21.54
CA LEU A 442 72.94 -4.96 -20.87
C LEU A 442 71.84 -4.14 -21.54
N GLY A 443 72.18 -2.97 -22.11
CA GLY A 443 71.19 -2.01 -22.57
C GLY A 443 70.35 -1.45 -21.41
N GLU A 444 70.87 -1.49 -20.18
CA GLU A 444 70.22 -0.99 -18.96
C GLU A 444 71.02 0.17 -18.35
N THR A 445 70.29 1.11 -17.75
CA THR A 445 70.86 2.22 -17.00
C THR A 445 71.53 1.70 -15.72
N ILE A 446 72.77 2.11 -15.48
CA ILE A 446 73.50 1.82 -14.25
C ILE A 446 73.54 3.09 -13.41
N TYR A 447 72.92 3.05 -12.23
CA TYR A 447 72.93 4.16 -11.28
C TYR A 447 73.67 3.76 -10.00
N LEU A 448 74.77 4.47 -9.72
CA LEU A 448 75.60 4.29 -8.54
C LEU A 448 75.37 5.46 -7.59
N ASN A 449 74.83 5.18 -6.41
CA ASN A 449 74.49 6.17 -5.37
C ASN A 449 75.59 6.36 -4.30
N ASP A 450 76.58 5.48 -4.28
CA ASP A 450 77.71 5.50 -3.36
C ASP A 450 78.95 5.01 -4.13
N VAL A 451 79.74 5.96 -4.62
CA VAL A 451 80.86 5.70 -5.54
C VAL A 451 82.13 5.41 -4.73
N PRO A 452 82.78 4.25 -4.90
CA PRO A 452 84.00 3.92 -4.15
C PRO A 452 85.16 4.90 -4.42
N ASP A 453 85.95 5.18 -3.39
CA ASP A 453 87.17 5.99 -3.50
C ASP A 453 88.11 5.43 -4.58
N GLY A 454 88.54 6.28 -5.52
CA GLY A 454 89.41 5.92 -6.64
C GLY A 454 88.71 5.30 -7.86
N TYR A 455 87.37 5.20 -7.88
CA TYR A 455 86.60 4.76 -9.06
C TYR A 455 86.61 5.82 -10.18
N THR A 456 86.25 7.06 -9.85
CA THR A 456 86.35 8.23 -10.72
C THR A 456 86.52 9.49 -9.88
N GLU A 457 87.10 10.55 -10.44
CA GLU A 457 87.39 11.79 -9.72
C GLU A 457 86.90 13.00 -10.51
N ILE A 458 86.13 13.87 -9.84
CA ILE A 458 85.80 15.19 -10.35
C ILE A 458 86.98 16.11 -10.06
N THR A 459 87.68 16.50 -11.13
CA THR A 459 88.92 17.28 -11.04
C THR A 459 88.67 18.79 -11.15
N SER A 460 89.35 19.58 -10.33
CA SER A 460 89.30 21.05 -10.33
C SER A 460 90.71 21.63 -10.27
N GLY A 461 90.88 22.90 -10.68
CA GLY A 461 92.13 23.63 -10.46
C GLY A 461 92.53 23.79 -8.98
N LEU A 462 91.68 23.38 -8.04
CA LEU A 462 91.89 23.41 -6.59
C LEU A 462 92.10 22.01 -5.97
N GLY A 463 91.93 20.92 -6.72
CA GLY A 463 92.02 19.53 -6.24
C GLY A 463 90.95 18.61 -6.82
N ASP A 464 90.98 17.33 -6.43
CA ASP A 464 90.14 16.26 -6.98
C ASP A 464 89.27 15.64 -5.87
N SER A 465 88.04 15.22 -6.19
CA SER A 465 87.11 14.59 -5.24
C SER A 465 86.25 13.51 -5.90
N THR A 466 85.98 12.43 -5.19
CA THR A 466 85.07 11.36 -5.64
C THR A 466 83.62 11.89 -5.69
N PRO A 467 82.86 11.65 -6.78
CA PRO A 467 81.45 12.03 -6.86
C PRO A 467 80.60 11.23 -5.88
N ARG A 468 79.43 11.76 -5.52
CA ARG A 468 78.45 11.02 -4.70
C ARG A 468 77.66 10.04 -5.54
N SER A 469 77.32 10.41 -6.77
CA SER A 469 76.58 9.54 -7.68
C SER A 469 77.14 9.56 -9.10
N VAL A 470 77.05 8.41 -9.76
CA VAL A 470 77.38 8.23 -11.18
C VAL A 470 76.20 7.56 -11.88
N LEU A 471 75.77 8.15 -12.99
CA LEU A 471 74.69 7.65 -13.83
C LEU A 471 75.25 7.31 -15.21
N ILE A 472 75.09 6.05 -15.63
CA ILE A 472 75.51 5.55 -16.94
C ILE A 472 74.26 5.09 -17.69
N VAL A 473 73.94 5.76 -18.80
CA VAL A 473 72.73 5.54 -19.59
C VAL A 473 73.09 5.08 -21.00
N PRO A 474 72.62 3.91 -21.45
CA PRO A 474 72.79 3.49 -22.83
C PRO A 474 71.92 4.33 -23.78
N LEU A 475 72.52 4.79 -24.88
CA LEU A 475 71.80 5.46 -25.97
C LEU A 475 71.21 4.36 -26.86
N LYS A 476 69.92 4.00 -26.68
CA LYS A 476 69.31 2.89 -27.41
C LYS A 476 67.98 3.22 -28.08
N ILE A 477 67.66 2.49 -29.15
CA ILE A 477 66.35 2.47 -29.82
C ILE A 477 66.02 1.03 -30.17
N ASN A 478 64.81 0.55 -29.88
CA ASN A 478 64.39 -0.82 -30.20
C ASN A 478 65.44 -1.87 -29.77
N ASP A 479 66.01 -1.70 -28.57
CA ASP A 479 67.06 -2.52 -27.97
C ASP A 479 68.42 -2.54 -28.69
N GLU A 480 68.61 -1.74 -29.74
CA GLU A 480 69.92 -1.49 -30.34
C GLU A 480 70.61 -0.32 -29.65
N VAL A 481 71.75 -0.57 -29.01
CA VAL A 481 72.58 0.47 -28.35
C VAL A 481 73.53 1.10 -29.37
N GLU A 482 73.39 2.42 -29.57
CA GLU A 482 74.19 3.24 -30.49
C GLU A 482 75.34 3.97 -29.77
N GLY A 483 75.34 3.97 -28.43
CA GLY A 483 76.34 4.61 -27.61
C GLY A 483 76.03 4.56 -26.11
N VAL A 484 76.85 5.19 -25.29
CA VAL A 484 76.68 5.26 -23.83
C VAL A 484 76.99 6.67 -23.35
N LEU A 485 76.18 7.16 -22.42
CA LEU A 485 76.32 8.44 -21.74
C LEU A 485 76.68 8.18 -20.27
N GLU A 486 77.67 8.89 -19.74
CA GLU A 486 78.05 8.81 -18.32
C GLU A 486 78.04 10.20 -17.69
N ILE A 487 77.49 10.32 -16.49
CA ILE A 487 77.33 11.58 -15.75
C ILE A 487 77.77 11.36 -14.30
N ALA A 488 78.58 12.27 -13.77
CA ALA A 488 78.99 12.26 -12.38
C ALA A 488 78.53 13.53 -11.64
N SER A 489 78.05 13.36 -10.40
CA SER A 489 77.48 14.43 -9.58
C SER A 489 77.87 14.30 -8.10
N PHE A 490 78.05 15.43 -7.42
CA PHE A 490 78.16 15.48 -5.95
C PHE A 490 76.80 15.38 -5.24
N LYS A 491 75.70 15.57 -5.97
CA LYS A 491 74.32 15.43 -5.49
C LYS A 491 73.73 14.12 -5.99
N GLU A 492 72.87 13.52 -5.18
CA GLU A 492 72.00 12.44 -5.63
C GLU A 492 71.12 12.92 -6.79
N ILE A 493 71.07 12.13 -7.87
CA ILE A 493 70.23 12.38 -9.03
C ILE A 493 68.86 11.75 -8.72
N GLU A 494 67.83 12.58 -8.64
CA GLU A 494 66.50 12.12 -8.24
C GLU A 494 65.89 11.20 -9.30
N PRO A 495 64.97 10.27 -8.93
CA PRO A 495 64.40 9.32 -9.89
C PRO A 495 63.76 9.95 -11.14
N PHE A 496 63.13 11.12 -11.00
CA PHE A 496 62.53 11.85 -12.13
C PHE A 496 63.58 12.49 -13.05
N GLU A 497 64.78 12.78 -12.52
CA GLU A 497 65.92 13.26 -13.29
C GLU A 497 66.58 12.10 -14.05
N VAL A 498 66.69 10.91 -13.44
CA VAL A 498 67.14 9.69 -14.12
C VAL A 498 66.22 9.35 -15.29
N GLU A 499 64.90 9.33 -15.07
CA GLU A 499 63.89 9.09 -16.11
C GLU A 499 64.01 10.11 -17.26
N PHE A 500 64.26 11.38 -16.92
CA PHE A 500 64.50 12.41 -17.93
C PHE A 500 65.74 12.09 -18.79
N VAL A 501 66.85 11.71 -18.17
CA VAL A 501 68.09 11.37 -18.89
C VAL A 501 67.89 10.16 -19.80
N GLU A 502 67.16 9.13 -19.36
CA GLU A 502 66.82 7.97 -20.19
C GLU A 502 66.01 8.34 -21.44
N ARG A 503 65.01 9.21 -21.29
CA ARG A 503 64.19 9.70 -22.41
C ARG A 503 64.98 10.57 -23.38
N VAL A 504 65.88 11.41 -22.85
CA VAL A 504 66.79 12.21 -23.68
C VAL A 504 67.79 11.31 -24.39
N ALA A 505 68.33 10.28 -23.73
CA ALA A 505 69.24 9.29 -24.31
C ALA A 505 68.63 8.55 -25.51
N GLU A 506 67.35 8.16 -25.44
CA GLU A 506 66.61 7.58 -26.56
C GLU A 506 66.49 8.57 -27.74
N SER A 507 66.19 9.84 -27.45
CA SER A 507 66.09 10.90 -28.47
C SER A 507 67.44 11.20 -29.13
N ILE A 508 68.53 11.15 -28.36
CA ILE A 508 69.90 11.26 -28.86
C ILE A 508 70.19 10.08 -29.78
N ALA A 509 69.96 8.84 -29.34
CA ALA A 509 70.19 7.63 -30.13
C ALA A 509 69.49 7.69 -31.50
N SER A 510 68.21 8.11 -31.52
CA SER A 510 67.41 8.31 -32.74
C SER A 510 67.99 9.33 -33.71
N THR A 511 68.44 10.46 -33.16
CA THR A 511 69.07 11.51 -33.96
C THR A 511 70.40 11.04 -34.55
N LEU A 512 71.21 10.33 -33.76
CA LEU A 512 72.51 9.78 -34.19
C LEU A 512 72.35 8.75 -35.31
N ARG A 513 71.43 7.80 -35.15
CA ARG A 513 71.14 6.78 -36.17
C ARG A 513 70.69 7.41 -37.49
N THR A 514 69.83 8.42 -37.40
CA THR A 514 69.37 9.18 -38.57
C THR A 514 70.51 9.93 -39.25
N ALA A 515 71.38 10.60 -38.49
CA ALA A 515 72.55 11.30 -39.02
C ALA A 515 73.53 10.34 -39.72
N LYS A 516 73.85 9.20 -39.10
CA LYS A 516 74.72 8.14 -39.66
C LYS A 516 74.13 7.53 -40.94
N ASN A 517 72.82 7.25 -40.95
CA ASN A 517 72.11 6.75 -42.13
C ASN A 517 72.04 7.77 -43.27
N ASN A 518 71.82 9.05 -42.98
CA ASN A 518 71.78 10.11 -44.00
C ASN A 518 73.16 10.29 -44.66
N GLN A 519 74.25 10.21 -43.88
CA GLN A 519 75.61 10.25 -44.42
C GLN A 519 75.85 9.07 -45.38
N ARG A 520 75.51 7.85 -44.96
CA ARG A 520 75.66 6.64 -45.80
C ARG A 520 74.75 6.66 -47.03
N THR A 521 73.52 7.18 -46.90
CA THR A 521 72.60 7.38 -48.01
C THR A 521 73.14 8.39 -49.02
N LYS A 522 73.77 9.49 -48.58
CA LYS A 522 74.38 10.48 -49.47
C LYS A 522 75.51 9.88 -50.31
N GLU A 523 76.31 9.01 -49.72
CA GLU A 523 77.36 8.26 -50.41
C GLU A 523 76.78 7.25 -51.42
N LEU A 524 75.75 6.50 -51.03
CA LEU A 524 75.05 5.53 -51.89
C LEU A 524 74.26 6.19 -53.02
N LEU A 525 73.65 7.36 -52.79
CA LEU A 525 72.87 8.09 -53.80
C LEU A 525 73.76 8.64 -54.91
N LEU A 526 74.97 9.08 -54.57
CA LEU A 526 76.03 9.44 -55.53
C LEU A 526 76.38 8.23 -56.42
N SER A 527 76.45 7.03 -55.84
CA SER A 527 76.67 5.79 -56.60
C SER A 527 75.45 5.34 -57.43
N SER A 528 74.22 5.59 -56.96
CA SER A 528 72.97 5.17 -57.63
C SER A 528 72.54 6.12 -58.75
N GLN A 529 72.76 7.43 -58.61
CA GLN A 529 72.50 8.39 -59.69
C GLN A 529 73.27 8.04 -60.97
N GLN A 530 74.51 7.55 -60.82
CA GLN A 530 75.31 7.05 -61.94
C GLN A 530 74.68 5.82 -62.63
N GLN A 531 73.92 4.99 -61.92
CA GLN A 531 73.23 3.82 -62.50
C GLN A 531 71.88 4.16 -63.14
N ARG A 532 71.14 5.13 -62.59
CA ARG A 532 69.77 5.44 -63.01
C ARG A 532 69.69 6.13 -64.37
N ASP A 533 70.67 6.95 -64.73
CA ASP A 533 70.75 7.57 -66.06
C ASP A 533 70.88 6.54 -67.19
N HIS A 534 71.35 5.33 -66.86
CA HIS A 534 71.44 4.22 -67.80
C HIS A 534 70.09 3.50 -68.06
N LEU A 535 69.22 3.39 -67.05
CA LEU A 535 67.95 2.66 -67.14
C LEU A 535 66.81 3.49 -67.78
N ARG A 536 66.85 4.81 -67.61
CA ARG A 536 65.79 5.71 -68.12
C ARG A 536 65.65 5.68 -69.64
N SER A 537 66.69 5.26 -70.37
CA SER A 537 66.60 5.11 -71.83
C SER A 537 65.81 3.86 -72.26
N GLN A 538 65.58 2.88 -71.39
CA GLN A 538 64.89 1.62 -71.72
C GLN A 538 63.39 1.65 -71.44
N GLU A 539 62.93 2.48 -70.50
CA GLU A 539 61.54 2.48 -70.03
C GLU A 539 60.57 3.23 -70.97
N GLU A 540 61.04 4.30 -71.62
CA GLU A 540 60.20 5.11 -72.53
C GLU A 540 59.71 4.31 -73.75
N GLU A 541 60.43 3.24 -74.12
CA GLU A 541 60.09 2.34 -75.22
C GLU A 541 58.93 1.39 -74.85
N MET A 542 58.78 1.03 -73.56
CA MET A 542 57.76 0.08 -73.11
C MET A 542 56.37 0.72 -72.92
N ARG A 543 56.31 2.02 -72.57
CA ARG A 543 55.04 2.69 -72.22
C ARG A 543 54.09 2.83 -73.41
N GLN A 544 54.62 3.03 -74.62
CA GLN A 544 53.80 3.20 -75.83
C GLN A 544 52.96 1.95 -76.16
N ASN A 545 53.38 0.75 -75.76
CA ASN A 545 52.67 -0.50 -76.09
C ASN A 545 51.47 -0.81 -75.17
N TYR A 546 51.37 -0.19 -74.00
CA TYR A 546 50.33 -0.54 -73.00
C TYR A 546 49.00 0.21 -73.23
N GLU A 547 49.04 1.45 -73.73
CA GLU A 547 47.87 2.32 -73.88
C GLU A 547 46.87 1.82 -74.94
N GLU A 548 47.30 1.01 -75.91
CA GLU A 548 46.43 0.47 -76.99
C GLU A 548 45.50 -0.67 -76.54
N LEU A 549 45.88 -1.42 -75.50
CA LEU A 549 45.17 -2.63 -75.06
C LEU A 549 43.91 -2.31 -74.23
N GLN A 550 43.92 -1.23 -73.46
CA GLN A 550 42.88 -0.92 -72.47
C GLN A 550 41.55 -0.45 -73.09
N ALA A 551 41.58 0.18 -74.27
CA ALA A 551 40.38 0.73 -74.90
C ALA A 551 39.36 -0.31 -75.40
N THR A 552 39.73 -1.59 -75.52
CA THR A 552 38.86 -2.64 -76.06
C THR A 552 37.93 -3.30 -75.04
N GLN A 553 38.19 -3.14 -73.74
CA GLN A 553 37.52 -3.91 -72.69
C GLN A 553 36.21 -3.26 -72.20
N GLU A 554 36.06 -1.94 -72.34
CA GLU A 554 34.94 -1.15 -71.80
C GLU A 554 33.63 -1.28 -72.63
N GLU A 555 33.67 -1.71 -73.90
CA GLU A 555 32.48 -1.73 -74.77
C GLU A 555 31.57 -2.96 -74.56
N MET A 556 32.09 -4.04 -73.94
CA MET A 556 31.37 -5.31 -73.78
C MET A 556 30.34 -5.33 -72.63
N GLU A 557 30.55 -4.58 -71.55
CA GLU A 557 29.67 -4.63 -70.37
C GLU A 557 28.29 -4.01 -70.58
N ARG A 558 28.16 -3.04 -71.50
CA ARG A 558 26.92 -2.26 -71.67
C ARG A 558 25.75 -3.05 -72.28
N ARG A 559 26.00 -4.11 -73.05
CA ARG A 559 24.94 -4.89 -73.72
C ARG A 559 24.18 -5.87 -72.80
N GLN A 560 24.72 -6.21 -71.63
CA GLN A 560 24.15 -7.26 -70.77
C GLN A 560 22.86 -6.81 -70.06
N ASN A 561 22.73 -5.53 -69.72
CA ASN A 561 21.68 -5.03 -68.81
C ASN A 561 20.30 -4.76 -69.47
N GLU A 562 20.18 -4.68 -70.80
CA GLU A 562 18.91 -4.32 -71.47
C GLU A 562 17.92 -5.51 -71.61
N LEU A 563 18.39 -6.76 -71.49
CA LEU A 563 17.58 -7.95 -71.77
C LEU A 563 16.68 -8.41 -70.61
N GLU A 564 16.97 -8.03 -69.36
CA GLU A 564 16.22 -8.50 -68.18
C GLU A 564 14.87 -7.79 -67.96
N ALA A 565 14.71 -6.54 -68.43
CA ALA A 565 13.52 -5.73 -68.15
C ALA A 565 12.25 -6.14 -68.93
N LEU A 566 12.37 -6.88 -70.04
CA LEU A 566 11.25 -7.19 -70.94
C LEU A 566 10.37 -8.36 -70.44
N ARG A 567 10.91 -9.25 -69.60
CA ARG A 567 10.26 -10.51 -69.21
C ARG A 567 9.07 -10.34 -68.25
N THR A 568 9.08 -9.31 -67.39
CA THR A 568 8.11 -9.14 -66.29
C THR A 568 6.74 -8.62 -66.74
N SER A 569 6.62 -8.04 -67.94
CA SER A 569 5.38 -7.38 -68.40
C SER A 569 4.30 -8.35 -68.91
N LEU A 570 4.69 -9.53 -69.42
CA LEU A 570 3.76 -10.45 -70.10
C LEU A 570 2.85 -11.26 -69.15
N GLU A 571 3.24 -11.48 -67.90
CA GLU A 571 2.54 -12.38 -66.97
C GLU A 571 1.20 -11.81 -66.43
N ASN A 572 1.02 -10.49 -66.45
CA ASN A 572 -0.16 -9.84 -65.85
C ASN A 572 -1.44 -9.91 -66.72
N GLN A 573 -1.34 -10.13 -68.04
CA GLN A 573 -2.50 -10.05 -68.95
C GLN A 573 -3.42 -11.29 -68.97
N VAL A 574 -2.96 -12.44 -68.50
CA VAL A 574 -3.73 -13.71 -68.57
C VAL A 574 -4.78 -13.83 -67.45
N LYS A 575 -4.65 -13.03 -66.38
CA LYS A 575 -5.45 -13.14 -65.15
C LYS A 575 -6.91 -12.62 -65.26
N ASP A 576 -7.17 -11.61 -66.09
CA ASP A 576 -8.46 -10.87 -66.08
C ASP A 576 -9.65 -11.57 -66.76
N ARG A 577 -9.43 -12.49 -67.72
CA ARG A 577 -10.53 -13.07 -68.53
C ARG A 577 -11.32 -14.18 -67.83
N THR A 578 -10.71 -14.84 -66.86
CA THR A 578 -11.33 -15.93 -66.08
C THR A 578 -12.38 -15.45 -65.07
N GLU A 579 -12.41 -14.15 -64.75
CA GLU A 579 -13.34 -13.59 -63.74
C GLU A 579 -14.76 -13.32 -64.24
N GLN A 580 -15.02 -13.23 -65.55
CA GLN A 580 -16.35 -12.85 -66.06
C GLN A 580 -17.38 -14.00 -66.10
N LEU A 581 -16.94 -15.24 -66.36
CA LEU A 581 -17.84 -16.39 -66.53
C LEU A 581 -18.40 -16.90 -65.19
N ALA A 582 -17.66 -16.69 -64.09
CA ALA A 582 -18.10 -16.99 -62.73
C ALA A 582 -19.39 -16.23 -62.33
N LYS A 583 -19.56 -14.98 -62.80
CA LYS A 583 -20.60 -14.05 -62.34
C LYS A 583 -22.06 -14.39 -62.74
N THR A 584 -22.32 -15.32 -63.68
CA THR A 584 -23.69 -15.61 -64.17
C THR A 584 -24.33 -16.85 -63.52
N LEU A 585 -23.56 -17.92 -63.33
CA LEU A 585 -23.98 -19.09 -62.54
C LEU A 585 -24.21 -18.71 -61.08
N GLU A 586 -23.34 -17.84 -60.56
CA GLU A 586 -23.48 -17.18 -59.25
C GLU A 586 -24.84 -16.48 -59.11
N ARG A 587 -25.36 -15.83 -60.17
CA ARG A 587 -26.62 -15.06 -60.11
C ARG A 587 -27.90 -15.91 -59.96
N PHE A 588 -27.93 -17.11 -60.53
CA PHE A 588 -29.10 -18.01 -60.48
C PHE A 588 -29.14 -18.79 -59.16
N ASP A 589 -27.97 -19.18 -58.65
CA ASP A 589 -27.79 -19.74 -57.31
C ASP A 589 -28.18 -18.71 -56.24
N LEU A 590 -27.76 -17.44 -56.43
CA LEU A 590 -28.16 -16.31 -55.58
C LEU A 590 -29.68 -16.03 -55.57
N ALA A 591 -30.43 -16.37 -56.63
CA ALA A 591 -31.88 -16.12 -56.68
C ALA A 591 -32.68 -17.16 -55.88
N PHE A 592 -32.26 -18.44 -55.90
CA PHE A 592 -32.85 -19.50 -55.08
C PHE A 592 -32.44 -19.39 -53.60
N GLN A 593 -31.19 -19.02 -53.34
CA GLN A 593 -30.72 -18.68 -51.99
C GLN A 593 -31.43 -17.42 -51.43
N GLY A 594 -32.02 -16.59 -52.29
CA GLY A 594 -32.71 -15.36 -51.90
C GLY A 594 -34.15 -15.52 -51.42
N THR A 595 -34.82 -16.66 -51.64
CA THR A 595 -36.19 -16.92 -51.15
C THR A 595 -36.17 -17.75 -49.88
N SER A 596 -36.92 -17.35 -48.84
CA SER A 596 -36.92 -18.05 -47.55
C SER A 596 -37.79 -19.31 -47.50
N GLU A 597 -38.44 -19.68 -48.60
CA GLU A 597 -39.39 -20.78 -48.68
C GLU A 597 -38.72 -22.10 -49.12
N GLY A 598 -39.12 -23.21 -48.52
CA GLY A 598 -38.69 -24.54 -48.94
C GLY A 598 -39.47 -24.99 -50.16
N ILE A 599 -38.81 -25.20 -51.29
CA ILE A 599 -39.46 -25.59 -52.54
C ILE A 599 -39.48 -27.10 -52.65
N TRP A 600 -40.61 -27.63 -53.13
CA TRP A 600 -40.76 -29.03 -53.44
C TRP A 600 -41.43 -29.20 -54.80
N ASP A 601 -41.11 -30.30 -55.47
CA ASP A 601 -41.64 -30.64 -56.79
C ASP A 601 -41.94 -32.12 -56.87
N ALA A 602 -43.11 -32.47 -57.40
CA ALA A 602 -43.60 -33.84 -57.47
C ALA A 602 -44.03 -34.16 -58.89
N VAL A 603 -43.53 -35.28 -59.43
CA VAL A 603 -43.91 -35.80 -60.75
C VAL A 603 -44.96 -36.88 -60.57
N LEU A 604 -46.16 -36.64 -61.11
CA LEU A 604 -47.32 -37.52 -61.00
C LEU A 604 -47.36 -38.47 -62.20
N VAL A 605 -47.31 -39.79 -61.95
CA VAL A 605 -47.23 -40.81 -63.02
C VAL A 605 -48.60 -41.13 -63.61
N ASN A 606 -49.64 -41.25 -62.77
CA ASN A 606 -50.99 -41.65 -63.17
C ASN A 606 -52.05 -40.56 -62.95
N GLY A 607 -51.63 -39.33 -62.65
CA GLY A 607 -52.54 -38.21 -62.36
C GLY A 607 -53.16 -38.24 -60.97
N THR A 608 -52.75 -39.15 -60.11
CA THR A 608 -53.16 -39.30 -58.71
C THR A 608 -51.96 -39.11 -57.78
N LEU A 609 -52.21 -38.54 -56.59
CA LEU A 609 -51.20 -38.42 -55.55
C LEU A 609 -51.20 -39.68 -54.69
N ASP A 610 -50.35 -40.63 -55.05
CA ASP A 610 -50.20 -41.93 -54.39
C ASP A 610 -48.73 -42.37 -54.33
N GLU A 611 -48.50 -43.61 -53.88
CA GLU A 611 -47.18 -44.24 -53.72
C GLU A 611 -46.33 -44.26 -55.00
N THR A 612 -46.91 -44.02 -56.19
CA THR A 612 -46.17 -43.96 -57.46
C THR A 612 -45.63 -42.56 -57.78
N THR A 613 -45.90 -41.57 -56.93
CA THR A 613 -45.44 -40.17 -57.11
C THR A 613 -43.98 -40.01 -56.70
N ASN A 614 -43.16 -39.43 -57.57
CA ASN A 614 -41.76 -39.13 -57.27
C ASN A 614 -41.58 -37.68 -56.85
N PHE A 615 -41.02 -37.47 -55.66
CA PHE A 615 -40.77 -36.13 -55.13
C PHE A 615 -39.33 -35.69 -55.32
N TRP A 616 -39.14 -34.39 -55.33
CA TRP A 616 -37.85 -33.73 -55.20
C TRP A 616 -38.03 -32.61 -54.19
N TRP A 617 -37.23 -32.65 -53.13
CA TRP A 617 -37.13 -31.60 -52.14
C TRP A 617 -35.93 -30.74 -52.50
N SER A 618 -36.11 -29.42 -52.52
CA SER A 618 -34.96 -28.52 -52.54
C SER A 618 -34.19 -28.66 -51.22
N HIS A 619 -32.89 -28.39 -51.25
CA HIS A 619 -32.06 -28.37 -50.05
C HIS A 619 -32.70 -27.53 -48.93
N ARG A 620 -33.29 -26.37 -49.28
CA ARG A 620 -33.98 -25.48 -48.33
C ARG A 620 -35.22 -26.10 -47.68
N PHE A 621 -35.94 -26.98 -48.38
CA PHE A 621 -37.11 -27.66 -47.83
C PHE A 621 -36.70 -28.67 -46.75
N GLU A 622 -35.65 -29.45 -47.01
CA GLU A 622 -35.08 -30.37 -46.02
C GLU A 622 -34.50 -29.60 -44.83
N GLU A 623 -33.79 -28.51 -45.11
CA GLU A 623 -33.23 -27.62 -44.10
C GLU A 623 -34.31 -27.03 -43.16
N LEU A 624 -35.44 -26.55 -43.69
CA LEU A 624 -36.54 -26.00 -42.88
C LEU A 624 -37.19 -27.05 -41.95
N LEU A 625 -37.12 -28.33 -42.33
CA LEU A 625 -37.59 -29.45 -41.50
C LEU A 625 -36.46 -30.11 -40.68
N GLU A 626 -35.26 -29.51 -40.72
CA GLU A 626 -34.05 -29.92 -39.99
C GLU A 626 -33.47 -31.27 -40.45
N TYR A 627 -33.70 -31.65 -41.70
CA TYR A 627 -33.05 -32.80 -42.34
C TYR A 627 -31.79 -32.38 -43.10
N ASP A 628 -30.80 -33.27 -43.15
CA ASP A 628 -29.60 -33.08 -43.96
C ASP A 628 -29.91 -33.33 -45.45
N GLU A 629 -29.09 -32.79 -46.36
CA GLU A 629 -29.35 -32.86 -47.80
C GLU A 629 -29.44 -34.31 -48.30
N GLY A 630 -30.59 -34.66 -48.88
CA GLY A 630 -30.88 -36.01 -49.39
C GLY A 630 -31.20 -37.05 -48.31
N GLU A 631 -31.39 -36.65 -47.05
CA GLU A 631 -31.78 -37.54 -45.95
C GLU A 631 -33.28 -37.84 -45.96
N LEU A 632 -34.11 -36.89 -46.40
CA LEU A 632 -35.54 -37.09 -46.50
C LEU A 632 -35.85 -37.89 -47.77
N GLN A 633 -36.52 -39.03 -47.63
CA GLN A 633 -36.84 -39.86 -48.80
C GLN A 633 -37.79 -39.11 -49.75
N ASN A 634 -37.53 -39.28 -51.05
CA ASN A 634 -38.23 -38.61 -52.14
C ASN A 634 -39.55 -39.33 -52.52
N ASP A 635 -40.32 -39.71 -51.50
CA ASP A 635 -41.54 -40.53 -51.64
C ASP A 635 -42.77 -39.91 -50.96
N PHE A 636 -43.92 -40.48 -51.27
CA PHE A 636 -45.21 -40.02 -50.75
C PHE A 636 -45.40 -40.29 -49.26
N GLU A 637 -44.78 -41.34 -48.71
CA GLU A 637 -44.92 -41.70 -47.29
C GLU A 637 -44.21 -40.69 -46.38
N SER A 638 -43.05 -40.20 -46.81
CA SER A 638 -42.29 -39.15 -46.13
C SER A 638 -43.05 -37.82 -46.10
N PHE A 639 -43.77 -37.51 -47.17
CA PHE A 639 -44.64 -36.33 -47.24
C PHE A 639 -45.80 -36.37 -46.23
N ILE A 640 -46.50 -37.50 -46.11
CA ILE A 640 -47.67 -37.64 -45.22
C ILE A 640 -47.28 -37.82 -43.75
N SER A 641 -46.23 -38.58 -43.47
CA SER A 641 -45.81 -38.90 -42.11
C SER A 641 -45.25 -37.69 -41.34
N ASN A 642 -44.74 -36.69 -42.06
CA ASN A 642 -44.21 -35.46 -41.47
C ASN A 642 -45.29 -34.40 -41.17
N ILE A 643 -46.56 -34.63 -41.51
CA ILE A 643 -47.66 -33.77 -41.05
C ILE A 643 -48.13 -34.23 -39.66
N HIS A 644 -48.43 -33.29 -38.75
CA HIS A 644 -48.95 -33.61 -37.41
C HIS A 644 -50.25 -34.44 -37.48
N PRO A 645 -50.41 -35.50 -36.66
CA PRO A 645 -51.54 -36.45 -36.79
C PRO A 645 -52.93 -35.82 -36.85
N GLU A 646 -53.17 -34.77 -36.05
CA GLU A 646 -54.45 -34.04 -36.02
C GLU A 646 -54.73 -33.23 -37.30
N ASP A 647 -53.68 -32.86 -38.04
CA ASP A 647 -53.76 -31.96 -39.20
C ASP A 647 -53.76 -32.76 -40.54
N ARG A 648 -53.39 -34.05 -40.52
CA ARG A 648 -53.24 -34.93 -41.70
C ARG A 648 -54.49 -35.04 -42.57
N ASP A 649 -55.63 -35.37 -41.96
CA ASP A 649 -56.90 -35.59 -42.67
C ASP A 649 -57.38 -34.33 -43.41
N LYS A 650 -57.06 -33.16 -42.85
CA LYS A 650 -57.40 -31.86 -43.42
C LYS A 650 -56.49 -31.52 -44.60
N ALA A 651 -55.18 -31.79 -44.49
CA ALA A 651 -54.20 -31.52 -45.54
C ALA A 651 -54.39 -32.41 -46.79
N ILE A 652 -54.59 -33.72 -46.60
CA ILE A 652 -54.78 -34.68 -47.70
C ILE A 652 -56.02 -34.34 -48.54
N LYS A 653 -57.14 -33.98 -47.89
CA LYS A 653 -58.38 -33.60 -48.58
C LYS A 653 -58.19 -32.35 -49.43
N LEU A 654 -57.41 -31.38 -48.96
CA LEU A 654 -57.13 -30.16 -49.70
C LEU A 654 -56.25 -30.45 -50.94
N PHE A 655 -55.16 -31.21 -50.77
CA PHE A 655 -54.23 -31.51 -51.89
C PHE A 655 -54.86 -32.35 -52.99
N ASN A 656 -55.63 -33.39 -52.64
CA ASN A 656 -56.37 -34.18 -53.64
C ASN A 656 -57.43 -33.35 -54.37
N GLY A 657 -58.08 -32.41 -53.66
CA GLY A 657 -59.00 -31.45 -54.27
C GLY A 657 -58.32 -30.54 -55.30
N LEU A 658 -57.11 -30.06 -55.01
CA LEU A 658 -56.32 -29.20 -55.90
C LEU A 658 -55.85 -29.93 -57.17
N ILE A 659 -55.46 -31.21 -57.07
CA ILE A 659 -54.98 -32.00 -58.22
C ILE A 659 -56.11 -32.33 -59.20
N ALA A 660 -57.31 -32.61 -58.70
CA ALA A 660 -58.49 -32.89 -59.52
C ALA A 660 -59.10 -31.64 -60.19
N ASP A 661 -58.68 -30.45 -59.75
CA ASP A 661 -59.24 -29.18 -60.19
C ASP A 661 -58.51 -28.62 -61.42
N HIS A 662 -59.00 -28.99 -62.60
CA HIS A 662 -58.54 -28.46 -63.89
C HIS A 662 -58.98 -27.01 -64.18
N LEU A 663 -59.76 -26.39 -63.28
CA LEU A 663 -60.32 -25.03 -63.44
C LEU A 663 -59.70 -24.00 -62.49
N GLY A 664 -58.97 -24.43 -61.45
CA GLY A 664 -58.16 -23.57 -60.57
C GLY A 664 -58.94 -22.78 -59.50
N ILE A 665 -59.97 -23.40 -58.91
CA ILE A 665 -60.92 -22.82 -57.94
C ILE A 665 -60.61 -23.25 -56.49
N ALA A 666 -59.97 -24.40 -56.27
CA ALA A 666 -59.67 -24.92 -54.93
C ALA A 666 -58.62 -24.07 -54.19
N PRO A 667 -58.73 -23.92 -52.85
CA PRO A 667 -57.76 -23.17 -52.06
C PRO A 667 -56.37 -23.83 -52.16
N ASN A 668 -55.37 -23.04 -52.52
CA ASN A 668 -54.03 -23.53 -52.82
C ASN A 668 -53.05 -23.41 -51.64
N SER A 669 -53.54 -23.12 -50.43
CA SER A 669 -52.71 -22.95 -49.25
C SER A 669 -53.36 -23.42 -47.94
N LEU A 670 -52.52 -23.74 -46.93
CA LEU A 670 -52.97 -24.09 -45.58
C LEU A 670 -51.90 -23.90 -44.49
N GLU A 671 -52.34 -23.66 -43.25
CA GLU A 671 -51.47 -23.66 -42.05
C GLU A 671 -51.51 -25.04 -41.39
N VAL A 672 -50.34 -25.65 -41.20
CA VAL A 672 -50.20 -27.01 -40.68
C VAL A 672 -48.94 -27.15 -39.86
N ARG A 673 -49.00 -28.01 -38.84
CA ARG A 673 -47.82 -28.39 -38.09
C ARG A 673 -47.05 -29.47 -38.84
N LEU A 674 -45.82 -29.15 -39.24
CA LEU A 674 -44.89 -30.12 -39.79
C LEU A 674 -43.90 -30.56 -38.72
N ARG A 675 -43.56 -31.84 -38.76
CA ARG A 675 -42.63 -32.49 -37.85
C ARG A 675 -41.22 -32.30 -38.35
N LEU A 676 -40.37 -31.82 -37.46
CA LEU A 676 -38.94 -31.69 -37.67
C LEU A 676 -38.24 -33.04 -37.48
N LYS A 677 -37.01 -33.18 -37.97
CA LYS A 677 -36.15 -34.36 -37.73
C LYS A 677 -36.04 -34.72 -36.24
N SER A 678 -35.99 -33.71 -35.38
CA SER A 678 -35.92 -33.85 -33.91
C SER A 678 -37.20 -34.45 -33.28
N GLY A 679 -38.29 -34.57 -34.04
CA GLY A 679 -39.58 -35.04 -33.57
C GLY A 679 -40.50 -33.95 -33.02
N ALA A 680 -40.01 -32.72 -32.87
CA ALA A 680 -40.80 -31.55 -32.51
C ALA A 680 -41.66 -31.07 -33.70
N PHE A 681 -42.68 -30.26 -33.42
CA PHE A 681 -43.57 -29.70 -34.45
C PHE A 681 -43.45 -28.18 -34.51
N LYS A 682 -43.34 -27.62 -35.71
CA LYS A 682 -43.41 -26.18 -36.00
C LYS A 682 -44.57 -25.86 -36.92
N TRP A 683 -45.04 -24.62 -36.90
CA TRP A 683 -46.17 -24.17 -37.72
C TRP A 683 -45.68 -23.70 -39.08
N PHE A 684 -46.20 -24.30 -40.15
CA PHE A 684 -45.88 -23.93 -41.52
C PHE A 684 -47.12 -23.52 -42.28
N TYR A 685 -46.97 -22.49 -43.09
CA TYR A 685 -47.88 -22.14 -44.16
C TYR A 685 -47.40 -22.79 -45.46
N VAL A 686 -48.22 -23.66 -46.03
CA VAL A 686 -47.90 -24.47 -47.21
C VAL A 686 -48.71 -23.99 -48.40
N THR A 687 -48.10 -23.86 -49.57
CA THR A 687 -48.75 -23.49 -50.83
C THR A 687 -48.38 -24.47 -51.96
N GLY A 688 -49.23 -24.65 -52.98
CA GLY A 688 -48.93 -25.53 -54.11
C GLY A 688 -49.67 -25.20 -55.40
N ALA A 689 -49.11 -25.61 -56.54
CA ALA A 689 -49.66 -25.42 -57.89
C ALA A 689 -49.41 -26.64 -58.78
N VAL A 690 -50.41 -27.01 -59.58
CA VAL A 690 -50.43 -28.24 -60.40
C VAL A 690 -50.38 -27.89 -61.90
N LYS A 691 -49.62 -28.66 -62.67
CA LYS A 691 -49.57 -28.60 -64.13
C LYS A 691 -50.20 -29.84 -64.74
N HIS A 692 -51.23 -29.64 -65.55
CA HIS A 692 -51.93 -30.71 -66.30
C HIS A 692 -51.44 -30.77 -67.75
N ASN A 693 -51.60 -31.93 -68.39
CA ASN A 693 -51.39 -32.10 -69.83
C ASN A 693 -52.64 -31.73 -70.65
N ASP A 694 -52.50 -31.77 -71.98
CA ASP A 694 -53.56 -31.38 -72.93
C ASP A 694 -54.86 -32.22 -72.81
N ASN A 695 -54.80 -33.37 -72.12
CA ASN A 695 -55.96 -34.24 -71.86
C ASN A 695 -56.58 -34.02 -70.46
N GLY A 696 -56.12 -33.02 -69.70
CA GLY A 696 -56.63 -32.68 -68.38
C GLY A 696 -56.10 -33.54 -67.23
N ILE A 697 -55.04 -34.33 -67.45
CA ILE A 697 -54.43 -35.19 -66.42
C ILE A 697 -53.24 -34.46 -65.79
N ALA A 698 -53.19 -34.41 -64.45
CA ALA A 698 -52.10 -33.77 -63.72
C ALA A 698 -50.76 -34.50 -63.94
N GLN A 699 -49.70 -33.75 -64.30
CA GLN A 699 -48.35 -34.28 -64.55
C GLN A 699 -47.33 -33.87 -63.49
N ARG A 700 -47.48 -32.68 -62.92
CA ARG A 700 -46.50 -32.13 -62.00
C ARG A 700 -47.18 -31.27 -60.95
N PHE A 701 -46.74 -31.37 -59.70
CA PHE A 701 -47.27 -30.63 -58.57
C PHE A 701 -46.10 -30.07 -57.77
N ALA A 702 -45.98 -28.75 -57.71
CA ALA A 702 -44.87 -28.09 -57.04
C ALA A 702 -45.39 -26.99 -56.13
N GLY A 703 -44.66 -26.70 -55.07
CA GLY A 703 -45.10 -25.75 -54.07
C GLY A 703 -43.98 -25.29 -53.17
N ALA A 704 -44.38 -24.49 -52.18
CA ALA A 704 -43.46 -23.92 -51.22
C ALA A 704 -44.02 -24.05 -49.79
N ILE A 705 -43.13 -24.16 -48.81
CA ILE A 705 -43.46 -24.09 -47.39
C ILE A 705 -42.76 -22.90 -46.75
N ASN A 706 -43.45 -22.23 -45.83
CA ASN A 706 -42.93 -21.11 -45.07
C ASN A 706 -43.26 -21.28 -43.58
N ASP A 707 -42.29 -21.07 -42.70
CA ASP A 707 -42.50 -21.15 -41.24
C ASP A 707 -43.22 -19.90 -40.73
N ILE A 708 -44.34 -20.07 -40.01
CA ILE A 708 -45.15 -18.99 -39.43
C ILE A 708 -45.16 -19.00 -37.89
N SER A 709 -44.30 -19.80 -37.26
CA SER A 709 -44.25 -19.97 -35.80
C SER A 709 -44.07 -18.65 -35.04
N SER A 710 -43.24 -17.74 -35.59
CA SER A 710 -42.95 -16.41 -35.03
C SER A 710 -44.18 -15.51 -34.89
N THR A 711 -45.17 -15.65 -35.80
CA THR A 711 -46.39 -14.83 -35.78
C THR A 711 -47.32 -15.22 -34.64
N ILE A 712 -47.36 -16.51 -34.28
CA ILE A 712 -48.15 -17.00 -33.16
C ILE A 712 -47.46 -16.71 -31.82
N GLU A 713 -46.12 -16.79 -31.75
CA GLU A 713 -45.32 -16.42 -30.57
C GLU A 713 -45.46 -14.93 -30.19
N LEU A 714 -45.62 -14.05 -31.17
CA LEU A 714 -45.78 -12.59 -30.99
C LEU A 714 -46.97 -12.23 -30.10
N LYS A 715 -48.05 -13.02 -30.20
CA LYS A 715 -49.28 -12.84 -29.41
C LYS A 715 -49.09 -13.21 -27.94
N ILE A 716 -48.22 -14.19 -27.65
CA ILE A 716 -47.85 -14.62 -26.30
C ILE A 716 -46.85 -13.63 -25.67
N SER A 717 -45.99 -13.03 -26.48
CA SER A 717 -44.98 -12.03 -26.06
C SER A 717 -45.59 -10.75 -25.47
N GLN A 718 -46.76 -10.32 -25.95
CA GLN A 718 -47.48 -9.14 -25.43
C GLN A 718 -47.91 -9.28 -23.95
N GLU A 719 -48.28 -10.49 -23.52
CA GLU A 719 -48.69 -10.75 -22.14
C GLU A 719 -47.48 -10.78 -21.19
N GLN A 720 -46.33 -11.25 -21.68
CA GLN A 720 -45.06 -11.22 -20.94
C GLN A 720 -44.52 -9.80 -20.73
N LEU A 721 -44.76 -8.87 -21.67
CA LEU A 721 -44.29 -7.49 -21.60
C LEU A 721 -44.84 -6.74 -20.37
N SER A 722 -46.12 -6.94 -20.05
CA SER A 722 -46.78 -6.28 -18.91
C SER A 722 -46.21 -6.74 -17.55
N ILE A 723 -45.93 -8.05 -17.42
CA ILE A 723 -45.29 -8.61 -16.22
C ILE A 723 -43.85 -8.10 -16.08
N ARG A 724 -43.15 -7.93 -17.21
CA ARG A 724 -41.77 -7.41 -17.24
C ARG A 724 -41.69 -5.95 -16.78
N GLU A 725 -42.64 -5.10 -17.18
CA GLU A 725 -42.71 -3.69 -16.74
C GLU A 725 -42.85 -3.55 -15.21
N ALA A 726 -43.72 -4.36 -14.59
CA ALA A 726 -43.91 -4.35 -13.14
C ALA A 726 -42.64 -4.81 -12.38
N ASN A 727 -41.95 -5.83 -12.89
CA ASN A 727 -40.70 -6.34 -12.30
C ASN A 727 -39.55 -5.33 -12.42
N LEU A 728 -39.44 -4.62 -13.54
CA LEU A 728 -38.41 -3.59 -13.75
C LEU A 728 -38.54 -2.45 -12.74
N LYS A 729 -39.76 -1.99 -12.45
CA LYS A 729 -40.01 -0.92 -11.49
C LYS A 729 -39.62 -1.32 -10.06
N ALA A 730 -39.93 -2.56 -9.66
CA ALA A 730 -39.55 -3.08 -8.35
C ALA A 730 -38.02 -3.24 -8.20
N PHE A 731 -37.32 -3.70 -9.24
CA PHE A 731 -35.86 -3.84 -9.21
C PHE A 731 -35.14 -2.50 -9.06
N LEU A 732 -35.59 -1.47 -9.77
CA LEU A 732 -34.98 -0.13 -9.74
C LEU A 732 -35.12 0.56 -8.38
N ASP A 733 -36.16 0.24 -7.61
CA ASP A 733 -36.40 0.82 -6.29
C ASP A 733 -35.64 0.14 -5.14
N VAL A 734 -35.08 -1.06 -5.37
CA VAL A 734 -34.25 -1.77 -4.37
C VAL A 734 -32.81 -1.24 -4.34
N THR A 735 -32.31 -0.66 -5.44
CA THR A 735 -30.94 -0.15 -5.50
C THR A 735 -30.77 1.15 -4.71
N SER A 736 -29.65 1.27 -3.99
CA SER A 736 -29.22 2.51 -3.32
C SER A 736 -28.60 3.52 -4.28
N ASP A 737 -28.28 3.11 -5.51
CA ASP A 737 -27.71 3.99 -6.53
C ASP A 737 -28.78 4.92 -7.09
N PHE A 738 -28.38 6.11 -7.54
CA PHE A 738 -29.30 7.02 -8.20
C PHE A 738 -29.43 6.62 -9.67
N VAL A 739 -30.63 6.30 -10.13
CA VAL A 739 -30.87 5.87 -11.51
C VAL A 739 -31.88 6.79 -12.18
N VAL A 740 -31.52 7.32 -13.34
CA VAL A 740 -32.37 8.18 -14.17
C VAL A 740 -32.28 7.72 -15.62
N ALA A 741 -33.42 7.45 -16.26
CA ALA A 741 -33.49 7.27 -17.70
C ALA A 741 -33.97 8.57 -18.37
N ILE A 742 -33.38 8.89 -19.51
CA ILE A 742 -33.74 10.04 -20.34
C ILE A 742 -34.02 9.62 -21.78
N ASP A 743 -34.90 10.34 -22.47
CA ASP A 743 -35.14 10.19 -23.91
C ASP A 743 -34.13 10.99 -24.76
N GLN A 744 -34.25 10.91 -26.09
CA GLN A 744 -33.45 11.69 -27.06
C GLN A 744 -33.58 13.22 -26.88
N LYS A 745 -34.65 13.71 -26.25
CA LYS A 745 -34.87 15.13 -25.95
C LYS A 745 -34.32 15.52 -24.57
N MET A 746 -33.62 14.62 -23.89
CA MET A 746 -33.13 14.78 -22.52
C MET A 746 -34.25 15.06 -21.52
N ILE A 747 -35.39 14.43 -21.71
CA ILE A 747 -36.51 14.44 -20.78
C ILE A 747 -36.41 13.19 -19.92
N ILE A 748 -36.62 13.33 -18.61
CA ILE A 748 -36.61 12.20 -17.68
C ILE A 748 -37.80 11.30 -17.98
N THR A 749 -37.52 10.07 -18.42
CA THR A 749 -38.52 9.02 -18.68
C THR A 749 -38.72 8.11 -17.47
N LEU A 750 -37.70 7.99 -16.62
CA LEU A 750 -37.77 7.20 -15.39
C LEU A 750 -36.79 7.74 -14.34
N ALA A 751 -37.20 7.76 -13.07
CA ALA A 751 -36.30 7.98 -11.94
C ALA A 751 -36.65 7.07 -10.76
N ASN A 752 -35.66 6.45 -10.12
CA ASN A 752 -35.89 5.56 -8.98
C ASN A 752 -36.14 6.31 -7.66
N ASN A 753 -36.60 5.60 -6.62
CA ASN A 753 -36.90 6.24 -5.33
C ASN A 753 -35.67 6.85 -4.65
N ALA A 754 -34.49 6.25 -4.78
CA ALA A 754 -33.26 6.74 -4.15
C ALA A 754 -32.95 8.19 -4.55
N ILE A 755 -33.07 8.53 -5.84
CA ILE A 755 -32.86 9.91 -6.30
C ILE A 755 -34.05 10.81 -5.94
N LYS A 756 -35.29 10.32 -5.98
CA LYS A 756 -36.49 11.09 -5.61
C LYS A 756 -36.48 11.56 -4.14
N GLU A 757 -36.05 10.72 -3.21
CA GLU A 757 -36.00 11.05 -1.77
C GLU A 757 -34.96 12.13 -1.43
N VAL A 758 -33.77 12.04 -2.02
CA VAL A 758 -32.69 13.03 -1.81
C VAL A 758 -33.13 14.45 -2.24
N PHE A 759 -34.00 14.54 -3.24
CA PHE A 759 -34.50 15.82 -3.76
C PHE A 759 -35.64 16.38 -2.92
N LYS A 760 -36.53 15.49 -2.46
CA LYS A 760 -37.60 15.86 -1.53
C LYS A 760 -37.04 16.50 -0.26
N GLY A 761 -35.91 16.01 0.25
CA GLY A 761 -35.17 16.62 1.37
C GLY A 761 -34.64 18.04 1.13
N ARG A 762 -34.64 18.52 -0.12
CA ARG A 762 -34.23 19.89 -0.53
C ARG A 762 -35.39 20.79 -0.95
N GLY A 763 -36.63 20.32 -0.83
CA GLY A 763 -37.80 21.05 -1.31
C GLY A 763 -37.94 21.07 -2.84
N MET A 764 -37.24 20.18 -3.55
CA MET A 764 -37.37 19.99 -5.00
C MET A 764 -38.08 18.66 -5.28
N ILE A 765 -38.89 18.61 -6.34
CA ILE A 765 -39.61 17.40 -6.74
C ILE A 765 -39.12 17.02 -8.15
N ILE A 766 -38.65 15.78 -8.30
CA ILE A 766 -38.34 15.24 -9.63
C ILE A 766 -39.65 14.81 -10.27
N VAL A 767 -39.95 15.37 -11.44
CA VAL A 767 -41.14 15.03 -12.23
C VAL A 767 -40.71 14.34 -13.52
N GLU A 768 -41.20 13.13 -13.74
CA GLU A 768 -41.06 12.43 -15.03
C GLU A 768 -41.78 13.26 -16.11
N GLY A 769 -41.11 13.53 -17.23
CA GLY A 769 -41.57 14.48 -18.25
C GLY A 769 -40.90 15.87 -18.22
N GLU A 770 -40.02 16.16 -17.24
CA GLU A 770 -39.21 17.39 -17.21
C GLU A 770 -37.79 17.20 -17.78
N THR A 771 -37.18 18.31 -18.20
CA THR A 771 -35.83 18.34 -18.80
C THR A 771 -34.72 18.19 -17.76
N VAL A 772 -33.60 17.56 -18.15
CA VAL A 772 -32.44 17.20 -17.30
C VAL A 772 -32.06 18.19 -16.18
N MET A 773 -31.75 17.62 -15.01
CA MET A 773 -31.36 18.31 -13.77
C MET A 773 -29.94 18.92 -13.81
N LEU A 774 -29.76 20.00 -14.56
CA LEU A 774 -28.49 20.75 -14.61
C LEU A 774 -28.15 21.47 -13.30
N ASP A 775 -29.07 21.58 -12.34
CA ASP A 775 -28.88 22.38 -11.12
C ASP A 775 -28.04 21.70 -10.03
N LEU A 776 -27.72 20.41 -10.18
CA LEU A 776 -26.93 19.64 -9.20
C LEU A 776 -25.45 19.53 -9.58
N VAL A 777 -25.17 19.75 -10.86
CA VAL A 777 -23.82 19.71 -11.39
C VAL A 777 -23.22 21.10 -11.17
N ARG A 778 -22.02 21.17 -10.59
CA ARG A 778 -21.31 22.47 -10.44
C ARG A 778 -21.21 23.15 -11.80
N SER A 779 -21.20 24.49 -11.83
CA SER A 779 -21.12 25.25 -13.09
C SER A 779 -20.01 24.76 -14.03
N GLU A 780 -18.86 24.38 -13.48
CA GLU A 780 -17.71 23.80 -14.19
C GLU A 780 -17.99 22.43 -14.86
N ASN A 781 -18.88 21.62 -14.29
CA ASN A 781 -19.20 20.26 -14.75
C ASN A 781 -20.52 20.18 -15.54
N LYS A 782 -21.36 21.23 -15.56
CA LYS A 782 -22.66 21.24 -16.27
C LYS A 782 -22.51 20.96 -17.76
N ALA A 783 -21.49 21.55 -18.39
CA ALA A 783 -21.19 21.34 -19.81
C ALA A 783 -20.77 19.89 -20.08
N ARG A 784 -19.86 19.35 -19.25
CA ARG A 784 -19.38 17.97 -19.33
C ARG A 784 -20.50 16.96 -19.14
N TYR A 785 -21.37 17.15 -18.15
CA TYR A 785 -22.52 16.26 -17.92
C TYR A 785 -23.48 16.24 -19.11
N LYS A 786 -23.80 17.42 -19.68
CA LYS A 786 -24.66 17.53 -20.86
C LYS A 786 -24.04 16.87 -22.09
N GLU A 787 -22.73 17.06 -22.28
CA GLU A 787 -21.97 16.41 -23.35
C GLU A 787 -21.93 14.89 -23.17
N ASN A 788 -21.77 14.41 -21.94
CA ASN A 788 -21.78 12.98 -21.63
C ASN A 788 -23.16 12.34 -21.91
N CYS A 789 -24.25 12.99 -21.50
CA CYS A 789 -25.59 12.53 -21.87
C CYS A 789 -25.75 12.49 -23.39
N LYS A 790 -25.20 13.46 -24.12
CA LYS A 790 -25.25 13.47 -25.59
C LYS A 790 -24.44 12.33 -26.20
N LYS A 791 -23.22 12.06 -25.72
CA LYS A 791 -22.39 10.92 -26.17
C LYS A 791 -23.09 9.58 -25.94
N ALA A 792 -23.79 9.46 -24.81
CA ALA A 792 -24.60 8.30 -24.52
C ALA A 792 -25.77 8.16 -25.48
N LEU A 793 -26.47 9.26 -25.80
CA LEU A 793 -27.53 9.31 -26.81
C LEU A 793 -27.01 9.09 -28.25
N GLU A 794 -25.72 9.29 -28.49
CA GLU A 794 -25.02 8.94 -29.75
C GLU A 794 -24.59 7.45 -29.77
N GLY A 795 -24.96 6.65 -28.76
CA GLY A 795 -24.76 5.20 -28.72
C GLY A 795 -23.53 4.72 -27.96
N HIS A 796 -22.83 5.60 -27.24
CA HIS A 796 -21.61 5.22 -26.54
C HIS A 796 -21.91 4.88 -25.08
N ALA A 797 -21.66 3.62 -24.69
CA ALA A 797 -21.65 3.23 -23.29
C ALA A 797 -20.29 3.60 -22.68
N PHE A 798 -20.30 4.42 -21.63
CA PHE A 798 -19.07 4.79 -20.95
C PHE A 798 -19.37 5.19 -19.51
N THR A 799 -18.30 5.34 -18.77
CA THR A 799 -18.34 5.73 -17.36
C THR A 799 -17.51 6.99 -17.21
N ASP A 800 -18.00 7.92 -16.39
CA ASP A 800 -17.27 9.14 -16.05
C ASP A 800 -17.29 9.37 -14.55
N GLU A 801 -16.12 9.61 -13.98
CA GLU A 801 -16.00 9.98 -12.58
C GLU A 801 -16.21 11.49 -12.45
N MET A 802 -17.26 11.87 -11.74
CA MET A 802 -17.63 13.28 -11.58
C MET A 802 -17.85 13.61 -10.12
N THR A 803 -17.42 14.80 -9.71
CA THR A 803 -17.69 15.32 -8.36
C THR A 803 -18.99 16.09 -8.37
N PHE A 804 -19.91 15.69 -7.51
CA PHE A 804 -21.20 16.33 -7.31
C PHE A 804 -21.27 16.98 -5.95
N GLN A 805 -21.89 18.17 -5.91
CA GLN A 805 -22.08 18.92 -4.67
C GLN A 805 -23.43 18.57 -4.08
N PHE A 806 -23.43 17.87 -2.95
CA PHE A 806 -24.64 17.55 -2.20
C PHE A 806 -24.73 18.41 -0.93
N GLY A 807 -25.28 19.62 -1.03
CA GLY A 807 -25.33 20.58 0.09
C GLY A 807 -23.92 21.10 0.43
N SER A 808 -23.46 20.94 1.67
CA SER A 808 -22.07 21.22 2.10
C SER A 808 -21.11 20.07 1.79
N SER A 809 -21.63 18.89 1.44
CA SER A 809 -20.85 17.65 1.28
C SER A 809 -20.47 17.42 -0.19
N LYS A 810 -19.20 17.09 -0.43
CA LYS A 810 -18.71 16.67 -1.75
C LYS A 810 -18.80 15.16 -1.86
N ARG A 811 -19.38 14.66 -2.95
CA ARG A 811 -19.40 13.22 -3.25
C ARG A 811 -18.78 12.98 -4.62
N ILE A 812 -17.94 11.97 -4.71
CA ILE A 812 -17.35 11.47 -5.94
C ILE A 812 -18.27 10.36 -6.43
N MET A 813 -18.89 10.57 -7.58
CA MET A 813 -19.81 9.61 -8.18
C MET A 813 -19.16 8.97 -9.39
N ASP A 814 -19.17 7.65 -9.41
CA ASP A 814 -18.97 6.84 -10.61
C ASP A 814 -20.26 6.93 -11.44
N THR A 815 -20.26 7.77 -12.48
CA THR A 815 -21.45 8.03 -13.29
C THR A 815 -21.41 7.20 -14.55
N ARG A 816 -22.28 6.20 -14.64
CA ARG A 816 -22.37 5.31 -15.79
C ARG A 816 -23.45 5.77 -16.73
N TYR A 817 -23.07 5.92 -17.99
CA TYR A 817 -23.94 6.34 -19.07
C TYR A 817 -24.12 5.14 -20.00
N TYR A 818 -25.32 4.60 -20.02
CA TYR A 818 -25.67 3.48 -20.88
C TYR A 818 -26.69 3.94 -21.93
N PRO A 819 -26.38 3.85 -23.23
CA PRO A 819 -27.38 4.04 -24.27
C PRO A 819 -28.51 3.01 -24.08
N ILE A 820 -29.74 3.50 -24.16
CA ILE A 820 -30.92 2.65 -24.28
C ILE A 820 -31.15 2.50 -25.77
N HIS A 821 -30.94 1.30 -26.28
CA HIS A 821 -31.17 0.96 -27.67
C HIS A 821 -32.61 0.49 -27.87
N GLY A 822 -33.22 0.92 -28.96
CA GLY A 822 -34.46 0.35 -29.47
C GLY A 822 -34.20 -1.03 -30.09
N GLU A 823 -35.26 -1.69 -30.55
CA GLU A 823 -35.19 -3.01 -31.20
C GLU A 823 -34.37 -3.00 -32.51
N ASP A 824 -34.17 -1.82 -33.09
CA ASP A 824 -33.40 -1.52 -34.30
C ASP A 824 -31.91 -1.20 -34.04
N GLY A 825 -31.49 -1.20 -32.77
CA GLY A 825 -30.15 -0.79 -32.36
C GLY A 825 -29.94 0.74 -32.35
N GLU A 826 -30.93 1.52 -32.78
CA GLU A 826 -30.89 2.97 -32.68
C GLU A 826 -31.00 3.39 -31.21
N THR A 827 -30.25 4.42 -30.82
CA THR A 827 -30.25 4.87 -29.43
C THR A 827 -31.50 5.73 -29.17
N ILE A 828 -32.48 5.17 -28.46
CA ILE A 828 -33.77 5.81 -28.15
C ILE A 828 -33.76 6.61 -26.84
N GLY A 829 -32.71 6.44 -26.04
CA GLY A 829 -32.54 7.14 -24.77
C GLY A 829 -31.20 6.81 -24.11
N ALA A 830 -31.01 7.26 -22.87
CA ALA A 830 -29.85 6.91 -22.09
C ALA A 830 -30.24 6.69 -20.62
N THR A 831 -29.67 5.67 -19.99
CA THR A 831 -29.69 5.49 -18.54
C THR A 831 -28.44 6.12 -17.95
N VAL A 832 -28.62 7.00 -16.98
CA VAL A 832 -27.56 7.59 -16.18
C VAL A 832 -27.69 7.04 -14.76
N MET A 833 -26.66 6.30 -14.34
CA MET A 833 -26.58 5.73 -13.00
C MET A 833 -25.43 6.37 -12.23
N PHE A 834 -25.69 6.83 -11.02
CA PHE A 834 -24.69 7.44 -10.14
C PHE A 834 -24.43 6.53 -8.96
N HIS A 835 -23.21 6.00 -8.88
CA HIS A 835 -22.75 5.16 -7.78
C HIS A 835 -21.78 5.94 -6.88
N ASP A 836 -22.03 5.98 -5.57
CA ASP A 836 -21.20 6.75 -4.63
C ASP A 836 -19.92 5.99 -4.27
N ILE A 837 -18.79 6.44 -4.85
CA ILE A 837 -17.47 5.85 -4.60
C ILE A 837 -16.62 6.66 -3.62
N THR A 838 -17.18 7.70 -2.99
CA THR A 838 -16.43 8.63 -2.13
C THR A 838 -15.66 7.90 -1.04
N GLY A 839 -16.29 6.91 -0.38
CA GLY A 839 -15.65 6.12 0.67
C GLY A 839 -14.64 5.08 0.16
N ARG A 840 -14.71 4.68 -1.12
CA ARG A 840 -13.77 3.77 -1.76
C ARG A 840 -12.52 4.52 -2.22
N LYS A 841 -12.68 5.64 -2.92
CA LYS A 841 -11.57 6.49 -3.40
C LYS A 841 -10.71 7.00 -2.26
N LYS A 842 -11.32 7.41 -1.14
CA LYS A 842 -10.58 7.83 0.05
C LYS A 842 -9.68 6.72 0.60
N ARG A 843 -10.13 5.45 0.60
CA ARG A 843 -9.33 4.29 1.02
C ARG A 843 -8.26 3.90 -0.01
N GLU A 844 -8.56 4.04 -1.30
CA GLU A 844 -7.58 3.81 -2.37
C GLU A 844 -6.46 4.86 -2.35
N GLU A 845 -6.77 6.14 -2.14
CA GLU A 845 -5.78 7.20 -1.94
C GLU A 845 -4.94 6.96 -0.68
N GLU A 846 -5.56 6.63 0.47
CA GLU A 846 -4.84 6.31 1.70
C GLU A 846 -3.93 5.07 1.53
N LEU A 847 -4.37 4.05 0.77
CA LEU A 847 -3.58 2.85 0.49
C LEU A 847 -2.47 3.10 -0.54
N GLU A 848 -2.72 3.88 -1.59
CA GLU A 848 -1.71 4.27 -2.57
C GLU A 848 -0.64 5.18 -1.96
N GLU A 849 -1.06 6.12 -1.11
CA GLU A 849 -0.14 7.00 -0.40
C GLU A 849 0.73 6.19 0.58
N SER A 850 0.14 5.26 1.33
CA SER A 850 0.87 4.31 2.17
C SER A 850 1.82 3.43 1.35
N ARG A 851 1.38 2.86 0.21
CA ARG A 851 2.23 2.06 -0.70
C ARG A 851 3.35 2.87 -1.33
N ARG A 852 3.10 4.11 -1.74
CA ARG A 852 4.10 5.01 -2.35
C ARG A 852 5.12 5.47 -1.32
N GLN A 853 4.68 5.75 -0.08
CA GLN A 853 5.57 6.03 1.05
C GLN A 853 6.45 4.82 1.38
N LEU A 854 5.86 3.62 1.53
CA LEU A 854 6.62 2.40 1.79
C LEU A 854 7.60 2.09 0.66
N LYS A 855 7.16 2.13 -0.60
CA LYS A 855 8.03 1.89 -1.76
C LYS A 855 9.16 2.92 -1.86
N ALA A 856 8.89 4.21 -1.63
CA ALA A 856 9.94 5.22 -1.62
C ALA A 856 10.96 5.00 -0.48
N ILE A 857 10.50 4.58 0.71
CA ILE A 857 11.39 4.23 1.82
C ILE A 857 12.26 3.02 1.46
N PHE A 858 11.68 1.96 0.90
CA PHE A 858 12.42 0.77 0.47
C PHE A 858 13.41 1.07 -0.68
N ASP A 859 12.98 1.79 -1.72
CA ASP A 859 13.82 2.09 -2.90
C ASP A 859 14.99 3.05 -2.57
N THR A 860 14.89 3.84 -1.49
CA THR A 860 15.93 4.80 -1.06
C THR A 860 16.93 4.20 -0.06
N TYR A 861 16.57 3.09 0.60
CA TYR A 861 17.41 2.46 1.61
C TYR A 861 18.35 1.46 0.94
N GLU A 862 19.67 1.68 0.99
CA GLU A 862 20.70 0.78 0.43
C GLU A 862 20.87 -0.51 1.26
N ALA A 863 19.78 -1.20 1.58
CA ALA A 863 19.78 -2.47 2.27
C ALA A 863 19.05 -3.53 1.46
N GLU A 864 19.55 -4.75 1.50
CA GLU A 864 18.88 -5.90 0.91
C GLU A 864 17.70 -6.29 1.78
N VAL A 865 16.48 -5.98 1.32
CA VAL A 865 15.24 -6.40 1.98
C VAL A 865 14.61 -7.53 1.20
N TYR A 866 14.27 -8.62 1.88
CA TYR A 866 13.55 -9.73 1.28
C TYR A 866 12.64 -10.44 2.28
N MET A 867 11.65 -11.14 1.75
CA MET A 867 10.69 -11.89 2.54
C MET A 867 10.51 -13.28 1.94
N LYS A 868 10.43 -14.29 2.81
CA LYS A 868 10.18 -15.69 2.43
C LYS A 868 8.89 -16.21 3.06
N ASP A 869 8.19 -17.09 2.39
CA ASP A 869 7.08 -17.84 2.99
C ASP A 869 7.57 -18.88 4.03
N LEU A 870 6.64 -19.59 4.65
CA LEU A 870 6.94 -20.61 5.66
C LEU A 870 7.58 -21.87 5.08
N GLU A 871 7.69 -21.97 3.75
CA GLU A 871 8.35 -23.03 3.01
C GLU A 871 9.72 -22.57 2.46
N GLY A 872 10.16 -21.36 2.82
CA GLY A 872 11.47 -20.82 2.45
C GLY A 872 11.55 -20.24 1.05
N ARG A 873 10.42 -20.02 0.38
CA ARG A 873 10.38 -19.44 -0.96
C ARG A 873 10.35 -17.93 -0.88
N TYR A 874 11.16 -17.25 -1.69
CA TYR A 874 11.15 -15.80 -1.77
C TYR A 874 9.80 -15.29 -2.31
N ILE A 875 9.07 -14.50 -1.51
CA ILE A 875 7.79 -13.88 -1.88
C ILE A 875 7.90 -12.36 -2.11
N MET A 876 8.99 -11.75 -1.64
CA MET A 876 9.33 -10.35 -1.90
C MET A 876 10.85 -10.20 -1.89
N VAL A 877 11.37 -9.42 -2.83
CA VAL A 877 12.79 -9.04 -2.88
C VAL A 877 12.91 -7.58 -3.30
N ASP A 878 13.86 -6.87 -2.72
CA ASP A 878 14.26 -5.54 -3.14
C ASP A 878 15.20 -5.58 -4.36
N GLN A 879 15.27 -4.46 -5.09
CA GLN A 879 16.17 -4.27 -6.23
C GLN A 879 17.65 -4.48 -5.87
N THR A 880 18.05 -4.21 -4.63
CA THR A 880 19.45 -4.35 -4.18
C THR A 880 19.87 -5.82 -4.17
N LEU A 881 19.01 -6.71 -3.67
CA LEU A 881 19.26 -8.16 -3.64
C LEU A 881 19.29 -8.75 -5.06
N THR A 882 18.35 -8.35 -5.92
CA THR A 882 18.26 -8.87 -7.30
C THR A 882 19.47 -8.46 -8.16
N LYS A 883 20.00 -7.24 -7.97
CA LYS A 883 21.25 -6.79 -8.61
C LYS A 883 22.45 -7.59 -8.12
N ARG A 884 22.57 -7.84 -6.81
CA ARG A 884 23.68 -8.63 -6.24
C ARG A 884 23.71 -10.05 -6.78
N LEU A 885 22.56 -10.72 -6.74
CA LEU A 885 22.45 -12.11 -7.17
C LEU A 885 22.44 -12.27 -8.69
N ASN A 886 22.37 -11.16 -9.45
CA ASN A 886 22.27 -11.15 -10.90
C ASN A 886 21.13 -12.04 -11.44
N LEU A 887 20.05 -12.18 -10.67
CA LEU A 887 18.95 -13.11 -10.92
C LEU A 887 17.62 -12.42 -11.27
N GLY A 888 17.59 -11.08 -11.38
CA GLY A 888 16.35 -10.34 -11.64
C GLY A 888 15.24 -10.70 -10.63
N TYR A 889 13.98 -10.50 -11.01
CA TYR A 889 12.83 -10.93 -10.19
C TYR A 889 12.48 -12.43 -10.34
N ASP A 890 13.26 -13.20 -11.11
CA ASP A 890 13.10 -14.66 -11.27
C ASP A 890 13.50 -15.46 -10.02
N ILE A 891 13.92 -14.76 -8.97
CA ILE A 891 14.15 -15.30 -7.63
C ILE A 891 12.84 -15.56 -6.88
N ILE A 892 11.74 -14.86 -7.22
CA ILE A 892 10.45 -15.04 -6.57
C ILE A 892 9.94 -16.47 -6.81
N GLY A 893 9.60 -17.18 -5.73
CA GLY A 893 9.13 -18.56 -5.74
C GLY A 893 10.24 -19.62 -5.57
N LYS A 894 11.52 -19.24 -5.63
CA LYS A 894 12.65 -20.16 -5.39
C LYS A 894 13.03 -20.21 -3.92
N THR A 895 13.66 -21.30 -3.50
CA THR A 895 14.21 -21.52 -2.14
C THR A 895 15.72 -21.20 -2.09
N ASP A 896 16.28 -21.03 -0.88
CA ASP A 896 17.74 -20.84 -0.71
C ASP A 896 18.57 -21.97 -1.34
N VAL A 897 18.07 -23.21 -1.27
CA VAL A 897 18.73 -24.39 -1.85
C VAL A 897 18.78 -24.30 -3.38
N GLU A 898 17.73 -23.79 -4.02
CA GLU A 898 17.69 -23.61 -5.48
C GLU A 898 18.59 -22.47 -5.98
N ILE A 899 19.00 -21.55 -5.09
CA ILE A 899 19.82 -20.37 -5.42
C ILE A 899 21.29 -20.58 -5.04
N PHE A 900 21.56 -21.09 -3.84
CA PHE A 900 22.91 -21.22 -3.26
C PHE A 900 23.41 -22.67 -3.19
N GLY A 901 22.60 -23.66 -3.57
CA GLY A 901 22.95 -25.08 -3.50
C GLY A 901 22.65 -25.72 -2.14
N GLU A 902 22.84 -27.04 -2.05
CA GLU A 902 22.34 -27.87 -0.93
C GLU A 902 23.07 -27.62 0.39
N GLU A 903 24.37 -27.37 0.35
CA GLU A 903 25.19 -27.16 1.55
C GLU A 903 24.91 -25.79 2.19
N GLU A 904 24.97 -24.71 1.41
CA GLU A 904 24.78 -23.33 1.91
C GLU A 904 23.30 -22.97 2.09
N GLY A 905 22.42 -23.43 1.18
CA GLY A 905 20.99 -23.17 1.26
C GLY A 905 20.31 -23.85 2.45
N SER A 906 20.74 -25.06 2.84
CA SER A 906 20.18 -25.76 4.00
C SER A 906 20.55 -25.06 5.32
N LEU A 907 21.76 -24.49 5.41
CA LEU A 907 22.20 -23.69 6.56
C LEU A 907 21.35 -22.42 6.73
N ILE A 908 21.06 -21.71 5.64
CA ILE A 908 20.22 -20.51 5.66
C ILE A 908 18.78 -20.87 6.05
N TRP A 909 18.28 -22.00 5.54
CA TRP A 909 16.94 -22.50 5.83
C TRP A 909 16.76 -22.90 7.30
N GLU A 910 17.71 -23.65 7.88
CA GLU A 910 17.67 -24.05 9.29
C GLU A 910 17.70 -22.83 10.24
N LEU A 911 18.47 -21.80 9.87
CA LEU A 911 18.49 -20.53 10.59
C LEU A 911 17.12 -19.82 10.53
N ASP A 912 16.51 -19.73 9.35
CA ASP A 912 15.20 -19.09 9.16
C ASP A 912 14.08 -19.86 9.91
N GLN A 913 14.15 -21.19 9.94
CA GLN A 913 13.27 -22.05 10.74
C GLN A 913 13.39 -21.78 12.24
N GLY A 914 14.61 -21.78 12.79
CA GLY A 914 14.84 -21.56 14.22
C GLY A 914 14.36 -20.19 14.71
N ILE A 915 14.44 -19.16 13.87
CA ILE A 915 13.94 -17.81 14.18
C ILE A 915 12.41 -17.78 14.17
N SER A 916 11.78 -18.49 13.22
CA SER A 916 10.31 -18.59 13.12
C SER A 916 9.71 -19.31 14.33
N GLU A 917 10.33 -20.41 14.79
CA GLU A 917 9.87 -21.19 15.95
C GLU A 917 10.01 -20.44 17.28
N GLN A 918 11.03 -19.58 17.42
CA GLN A 918 11.26 -18.80 18.63
C GLN A 918 10.41 -17.52 18.71
N GLU A 919 9.76 -17.13 17.61
CA GLU A 919 9.02 -15.87 17.46
C GLU A 919 9.84 -14.60 17.81
N THR A 920 11.16 -14.66 17.69
CA THR A 920 12.07 -13.59 18.12
C THR A 920 12.80 -12.93 16.96
N GLU A 921 13.03 -11.63 17.05
CA GLU A 921 13.97 -10.90 16.18
C GLU A 921 15.42 -11.31 16.48
N VAL A 922 16.19 -11.60 15.43
CA VAL A 922 17.61 -11.93 15.51
C VAL A 922 18.41 -10.98 14.64
N SER A 923 19.52 -10.45 15.19
CA SER A 923 20.47 -9.64 14.43
C SER A 923 21.89 -10.15 14.56
N TYR A 924 22.62 -10.27 13.45
CA TYR A 924 24.01 -10.74 13.42
C TYR A 924 24.81 -10.00 12.33
N VAL A 925 26.14 -10.09 12.42
CA VAL A 925 27.06 -9.51 11.42
C VAL A 925 27.74 -10.65 10.69
N GLU A 926 27.73 -10.59 9.37
CA GLU A 926 28.37 -11.56 8.48
C GLU A 926 29.37 -10.82 7.59
N GLN A 927 30.55 -11.42 7.40
CA GLN A 927 31.54 -10.92 6.46
C GLN A 927 31.45 -11.76 5.19
N ARG A 928 31.17 -11.10 4.06
CA ARG A 928 31.04 -11.74 2.76
C ARG A 928 32.41 -12.01 2.14
N GLU A 929 32.44 -12.82 1.08
CA GLU A 929 33.67 -13.20 0.36
C GLU A 929 34.47 -12.01 -0.19
N ASP A 930 33.80 -10.89 -0.50
CA ASP A 930 34.41 -9.64 -0.94
C ASP A 930 35.07 -8.83 0.20
N GLY A 931 35.01 -9.34 1.43
CA GLY A 931 35.56 -8.73 2.63
C GLY A 931 34.65 -7.72 3.32
N THR A 932 33.50 -7.36 2.73
CA THR A 932 32.56 -6.39 3.32
C THR A 932 31.71 -7.01 4.43
N LYS A 933 31.42 -6.22 5.47
CA LYS A 933 30.60 -6.64 6.61
C LYS A 933 29.17 -6.17 6.45
N TYR A 934 28.22 -7.07 6.63
CA TYR A 934 26.79 -6.77 6.59
C TYR A 934 26.14 -7.11 7.93
N LYS A 935 25.27 -6.21 8.42
CA LYS A 935 24.37 -6.50 9.54
C LYS A 935 23.05 -7.03 8.99
N TYR A 936 22.73 -8.27 9.35
CA TYR A 936 21.46 -8.91 9.07
C TYR A 936 20.52 -8.75 10.26
N VAL A 937 19.25 -8.44 9.99
CA VAL A 937 18.14 -8.45 10.95
C VAL A 937 17.04 -9.31 10.36
N LYS A 938 16.63 -10.35 11.08
CA LYS A 938 15.63 -11.33 10.66
C LYS A 938 14.51 -11.42 11.69
N PHE A 939 13.25 -11.40 11.25
CA PHE A 939 12.10 -11.45 12.14
C PHE A 939 10.83 -12.00 11.45
N PRO A 940 9.95 -12.70 12.19
CA PRO A 940 8.72 -13.26 11.64
C PRO A 940 7.63 -12.19 11.43
N MET A 941 6.91 -12.30 10.32
CA MET A 941 5.76 -11.47 9.96
C MET A 941 4.45 -12.16 10.36
N VAL A 942 3.64 -11.49 11.17
CA VAL A 942 2.34 -11.98 11.63
C VAL A 942 1.19 -11.33 10.88
N ASN A 943 0.13 -12.11 10.62
CA ASN A 943 -1.10 -11.61 10.01
C ASN A 943 -2.06 -11.01 11.07
N SER A 944 -3.23 -10.51 10.64
CA SER A 944 -4.23 -9.93 11.54
C SER A 944 -4.83 -10.90 12.56
N SER A 945 -4.63 -12.21 12.42
CA SER A 945 -5.01 -13.23 13.41
C SER A 945 -3.84 -13.67 14.30
N GLY A 946 -2.68 -13.01 14.22
CA GLY A 946 -1.50 -13.31 15.04
C GLY A 946 -0.69 -14.52 14.58
N LYS A 947 -0.98 -15.09 13.40
CA LYS A 947 -0.26 -16.25 12.86
C LYS A 947 0.91 -15.77 11.99
N ILE A 948 2.09 -16.32 12.20
CA ILE A 948 3.25 -16.09 11.33
C ILE A 948 2.92 -16.60 9.92
N TYR A 949 3.15 -15.78 8.90
CA TYR A 949 2.93 -16.15 7.50
C TYR A 949 4.18 -15.99 6.62
N ALA A 950 5.22 -15.30 7.12
CA ALA A 950 6.45 -15.08 6.38
C ALA A 950 7.63 -14.73 7.30
N MET A 951 8.86 -14.89 6.82
CA MET A 951 10.10 -14.42 7.45
C MET A 951 10.60 -13.19 6.69
N CYS A 952 10.83 -12.07 7.38
CA CYS A 952 11.41 -10.86 6.81
C CYS A 952 12.89 -10.77 7.18
N SER A 953 13.73 -10.40 6.21
CA SER A 953 15.17 -10.21 6.39
C SER A 953 15.61 -8.88 5.80
N ILE A 954 16.44 -8.16 6.55
CA ILE A 954 17.07 -6.89 6.15
C ILE A 954 18.57 -7.02 6.34
N ALA A 955 19.35 -6.83 5.27
CA ALA A 955 20.81 -6.82 5.35
C ALA A 955 21.36 -5.45 4.92
N SER A 956 22.09 -4.78 5.80
CA SER A 956 22.68 -3.46 5.55
C SER A 956 24.20 -3.52 5.65
N GLN A 957 24.90 -2.84 4.75
CA GLN A 957 26.36 -2.78 4.75
C GLN A 957 26.87 -1.90 5.91
N LEU A 958 27.94 -2.32 6.58
CA LEU A 958 28.62 -1.54 7.63
C LEU A 958 29.78 -0.75 7.01
N GLU A 959 29.68 0.58 6.96
CA GLU A 959 30.67 1.47 6.32
C GLU A 959 31.89 1.85 7.18
N PHE A 960 32.03 1.34 8.41
CA PHE A 960 33.11 1.75 9.33
C PHE A 960 33.89 0.56 9.92
N GLU A 961 35.23 0.62 9.83
CA GLU A 961 36.16 -0.38 10.38
C GLU A 961 36.43 -0.22 11.90
N ASP A 962 36.03 0.89 12.54
CA ASP A 962 36.44 1.25 13.92
C ASP A 962 35.35 1.16 15.00
N PHE A 963 34.35 0.29 14.84
CA PHE A 963 33.50 -0.05 15.98
C PHE A 963 34.23 -1.05 16.88
N ALA A 964 34.65 -0.58 18.05
CA ALA A 964 35.17 -1.38 19.15
C ALA A 964 34.35 -2.67 19.31
N GLU A 965 35.04 -3.81 19.38
CA GLU A 965 34.48 -5.16 19.60
C GLU A 965 33.62 -5.30 20.88
N GLU A 966 33.44 -4.23 21.67
CA GLU A 966 32.77 -4.23 22.97
C GLU A 966 31.23 -4.20 22.92
N SER A 967 30.60 -3.98 21.76
CA SER A 967 29.13 -3.95 21.62
C SER A 967 28.57 -4.85 20.53
N ILE A 968 29.32 -5.87 20.14
CA ILE A 968 28.83 -6.93 19.25
C ILE A 968 28.13 -7.95 20.15
N ASP A 969 26.81 -8.09 20.01
CA ASP A 969 26.11 -9.31 20.41
C ASP A 969 26.68 -10.43 19.51
N LYS A 970 27.88 -10.95 19.85
CA LYS A 970 28.43 -12.14 19.22
C LYS A 970 27.42 -13.22 19.55
N VAL A 971 26.70 -13.69 18.53
CA VAL A 971 25.92 -14.94 18.59
C VAL A 971 26.81 -15.96 19.30
N PRO A 972 26.37 -16.57 20.41
CA PRO A 972 27.01 -17.80 20.85
C PRO A 972 26.86 -18.73 19.67
N VAL A 973 27.97 -19.05 19.00
CA VAL A 973 28.00 -20.14 18.02
C VAL A 973 27.47 -21.34 18.80
N SER A 974 26.23 -21.71 18.55
CA SER A 974 25.66 -22.96 19.03
C SER A 974 26.37 -24.04 18.25
N ILE A 975 27.57 -24.41 18.72
CA ILE A 975 28.21 -25.65 18.32
C ILE A 975 27.21 -26.74 18.73
N ALA A 976 26.56 -27.36 17.74
CA ALA A 976 25.81 -28.57 17.96
C ALA A 976 26.79 -29.62 18.50
N TYR A 977 26.76 -29.88 19.82
CA TYR A 977 27.60 -30.90 20.43
C TYR A 977 27.06 -32.27 20.03
N ARG A 978 27.93 -33.09 19.44
CA ARG A 978 27.71 -34.52 19.27
C ARG A 978 27.58 -35.17 20.66
N SER A 979 26.67 -36.13 20.79
CA SER A 979 26.37 -36.89 22.02
C SER A 979 27.62 -37.21 22.84
N VAL A 980 27.62 -36.88 24.14
CA VAL A 980 28.67 -37.29 25.07
C VAL A 980 28.03 -38.05 26.21
N SER A 981 28.44 -39.30 26.39
CA SER A 981 27.90 -40.25 27.35
C SER A 981 28.51 -40.15 28.76
N ASP A 982 29.53 -39.29 28.97
CA ASP A 982 30.22 -39.14 30.25
C ASP A 982 30.38 -37.66 30.67
N ILE A 983 30.00 -37.36 31.92
CA ILE A 983 30.09 -36.04 32.55
C ILE A 983 31.52 -35.50 32.63
N SER A 984 32.53 -36.37 32.64
CA SER A 984 33.93 -35.96 32.70
C SER A 984 34.43 -35.35 31.38
N ASP A 985 33.78 -35.65 30.24
CA ASP A 985 34.15 -35.12 28.92
C ASP A 985 33.47 -33.78 28.59
N ILE A 986 32.37 -33.42 29.27
CA ILE A 986 31.80 -32.05 29.23
C ILE A 986 32.84 -30.99 29.67
N LYS A 987 33.82 -31.38 30.51
CA LYS A 987 34.88 -30.49 30.99
C LYS A 987 36.02 -30.23 30.00
N LYS A 988 36.14 -31.01 28.91
CA LYS A 988 37.27 -30.89 27.96
C LYS A 988 36.92 -30.12 26.68
N THR A 989 35.65 -30.01 26.33
CA THR A 989 35.21 -29.54 25.00
C THR A 989 34.84 -28.05 24.95
N THR A 990 35.41 -27.22 25.82
CA THR A 990 35.03 -25.80 25.96
C THR A 990 36.12 -24.85 25.44
N GLY A 991 36.21 -24.67 24.12
CA GLY A 991 37.11 -23.68 23.51
C GLY A 991 36.74 -22.21 23.81
N VAL A 992 35.48 -21.93 24.14
CA VAL A 992 34.97 -20.56 24.38
C VAL A 992 35.19 -20.08 25.82
N TRP A 993 35.31 -20.99 26.79
CA TRP A 993 35.39 -20.64 28.22
C TRP A 993 36.81 -20.24 28.66
N GLN A 994 37.84 -20.80 28.01
CA GLN A 994 39.24 -20.53 28.36
C GLN A 994 39.68 -19.10 28.03
N SER A 995 39.07 -18.46 27.03
CA SER A 995 39.42 -17.10 26.60
C SER A 995 38.85 -16.01 27.52
N TYR A 996 37.68 -16.24 28.15
CA TYR A 996 37.01 -15.26 29.00
C TYR A 996 37.45 -15.30 30.48
N PHE A 997 37.76 -16.48 31.02
CA PHE A 997 38.07 -16.66 32.47
C PHE A 997 39.44 -17.31 32.74
N GLY A 998 40.34 -17.32 31.75
CA GLY A 998 41.76 -17.68 31.97
C GLY A 998 42.01 -19.15 32.33
N GLY A 999 41.14 -20.07 31.92
CA GLY A 999 41.35 -21.52 32.07
C GLY A 999 40.85 -22.16 33.38
N SER A 1000 40.17 -21.42 34.27
CA SER A 1000 39.51 -22.01 35.44
C SER A 1000 38.17 -22.65 35.06
N SER A 1001 37.93 -23.90 35.46
CA SER A 1001 36.66 -24.62 35.28
C SER A 1001 35.67 -24.41 36.43
N ASP A 1002 36.03 -23.61 37.43
CA ASP A 1002 35.19 -23.23 38.57
C ASP A 1002 34.92 -21.72 38.53
N LEU A 1003 33.64 -21.34 38.57
CA LEU A 1003 33.16 -19.94 38.52
C LEU A 1003 33.09 -19.29 39.90
N LYS A 1004 33.17 -20.08 40.98
CA LYS A 1004 33.16 -19.60 42.36
C LYS A 1004 34.16 -18.47 42.66
N PRO A 1005 35.39 -18.45 42.11
CA PRO A 1005 36.36 -17.37 42.33
C PRO A 1005 35.92 -15.99 41.81
N PHE A 1006 35.00 -15.96 40.86
CA PHE A 1006 34.53 -14.75 40.18
C PHE A 1006 33.24 -14.18 40.79
N VAL A 1007 32.56 -14.96 41.63
CA VAL A 1007 31.37 -14.54 42.40
C VAL A 1007 31.79 -13.63 43.55
N LYS A 1008 31.03 -12.56 43.79
CA LYS A 1008 31.29 -11.61 44.86
C LYS A 1008 31.17 -12.29 46.23
N VAL A 1009 32.11 -11.96 47.11
CA VAL A 1009 32.11 -12.41 48.51
C VAL A 1009 30.75 -12.05 49.15
N GLY A 1010 29.98 -13.06 49.54
CA GLY A 1010 28.61 -12.95 50.06
C GLY A 1010 27.51 -13.64 49.23
N ASP A 1011 27.73 -13.88 47.93
CA ASP A 1011 26.80 -14.64 47.06
C ASP A 1011 27.30 -16.09 46.78
N GLU A 1012 28.45 -16.49 47.33
CA GLU A 1012 29.08 -17.81 47.14
C GLU A 1012 28.19 -18.96 47.63
N GLU A 1013 27.44 -18.76 48.71
CA GLU A 1013 26.51 -19.77 49.26
C GLU A 1013 25.29 -20.00 48.35
N LYS A 1014 24.85 -18.95 47.63
CA LYS A 1014 23.78 -19.09 46.62
C LYS A 1014 24.28 -19.83 45.38
N TYR A 1015 25.52 -19.59 44.97
CA TYR A 1015 26.16 -20.34 43.89
C TYR A 1015 26.26 -21.83 44.25
N ASP A 1016 26.76 -22.15 45.45
CA ASP A 1016 26.87 -23.54 45.92
C ASP A 1016 25.51 -24.24 45.96
N LYS A 1017 24.47 -23.55 46.48
CA LYS A 1017 23.11 -24.09 46.54
C LYS A 1017 22.50 -24.31 45.15
N ALA A 1018 22.72 -23.39 44.22
CA ALA A 1018 22.28 -23.55 42.83
C ALA A 1018 22.94 -24.76 42.17
N MET A 1019 24.25 -24.93 42.34
CA MET A 1019 24.99 -26.07 41.80
C MET A 1019 24.54 -27.39 42.42
N GLN A 1020 24.25 -27.41 43.73
CA GLN A 1020 23.74 -28.60 44.42
C GLN A 1020 22.35 -29.01 43.91
N ASN A 1021 21.43 -28.06 43.76
CA ASN A 1021 20.08 -28.33 43.26
C ASN A 1021 20.10 -28.84 41.81
N ILE A 1022 20.98 -28.28 40.98
CA ILE A 1022 21.19 -28.75 39.60
C ILE A 1022 21.73 -30.19 39.60
N GLN A 1023 22.72 -30.50 40.44
CA GLN A 1023 23.27 -31.86 40.56
C GLN A 1023 22.21 -32.87 41.01
N GLU A 1024 21.34 -32.49 41.95
CA GLU A 1024 20.27 -33.36 42.45
C GLU A 1024 19.15 -33.56 41.41
N ALA A 1025 18.80 -32.52 40.65
CA ALA A 1025 17.82 -32.61 39.56
C ALA A 1025 18.30 -33.53 38.42
N VAL A 1026 19.58 -33.40 38.02
CA VAL A 1026 20.21 -34.26 37.00
C VAL A 1026 20.26 -35.72 37.47
N LYS A 1027 20.67 -35.96 38.71
CA LYS A 1027 20.72 -37.32 39.28
C LYS A 1027 19.36 -38.01 39.36
N ASN A 1028 18.29 -37.23 39.52
CA ASN A 1028 16.93 -37.75 39.69
C ASN A 1028 16.10 -37.74 38.39
N GLY A 1029 16.68 -37.36 37.24
CA GLY A 1029 16.00 -37.32 35.95
C GLY A 1029 14.79 -36.36 35.91
N LYS A 1030 14.76 -35.33 36.78
CA LYS A 1030 13.64 -34.40 36.90
C LYS A 1030 13.99 -33.03 36.32
N SER A 1031 13.07 -32.48 35.53
CA SER A 1031 13.14 -31.10 35.09
C SER A 1031 13.03 -30.16 36.28
N TYR A 1032 13.97 -29.22 36.38
CA TYR A 1032 14.08 -28.27 37.49
C TYR A 1032 14.20 -26.85 36.93
N TYR A 1033 13.41 -25.94 37.50
CA TYR A 1033 13.29 -24.55 37.06
C TYR A 1033 13.51 -23.64 38.25
N GLU A 1034 14.67 -23.00 38.30
CA GLU A 1034 14.93 -21.96 39.28
C GLU A 1034 15.94 -20.96 38.74
N THR A 1035 15.64 -19.69 38.94
CA THR A 1035 16.46 -18.57 38.48
C THR A 1035 17.31 -18.05 39.62
N TYR A 1036 18.63 -18.03 39.43
CA TYR A 1036 19.57 -17.50 40.43
C TYR A 1036 20.19 -16.22 39.93
N THR A 1037 20.15 -15.17 40.76
CA THR A 1037 20.85 -13.90 40.53
C THR A 1037 22.14 -13.86 41.35
N LEU A 1038 23.31 -13.83 40.69
CA LEU A 1038 24.62 -13.68 41.35
C LEU A 1038 25.34 -12.41 40.92
N THR A 1039 26.06 -11.78 41.83
CA THR A 1039 26.86 -10.58 41.56
C THR A 1039 28.32 -10.95 41.32
N LEU A 1040 28.95 -10.44 40.26
CA LEU A 1040 30.39 -10.63 40.01
C LEU A 1040 31.26 -9.61 40.78
N ARG A 1041 32.51 -9.98 41.07
CA ARG A 1041 33.47 -9.15 41.84
C ARG A 1041 33.79 -7.80 41.20
N GLU A 1042 33.71 -7.67 39.86
CA GLU A 1042 34.10 -6.47 39.10
C GLU A 1042 33.00 -5.39 38.95
N GLY A 1043 31.96 -5.43 39.77
CA GLY A 1043 31.16 -4.23 40.07
C GLY A 1043 29.96 -3.93 39.17
N LYS A 1044 29.70 -4.68 38.09
CA LYS A 1044 28.38 -4.72 37.40
C LYS A 1044 28.29 -5.90 36.43
N LYS A 1045 27.44 -6.88 36.76
CA LYS A 1045 26.69 -7.82 35.89
C LYS A 1045 26.00 -8.85 36.81
N ILE A 1046 24.69 -9.01 36.64
CA ILE A 1046 23.88 -10.03 37.31
C ILE A 1046 23.98 -11.30 36.47
N LEU A 1047 24.44 -12.40 37.04
CA LEU A 1047 24.37 -13.73 36.43
C LEU A 1047 22.94 -14.26 36.63
N VAL A 1048 22.22 -14.63 35.56
CA VAL A 1048 20.89 -15.25 35.62
C VAL A 1048 21.00 -16.67 35.09
N LEU A 1049 21.07 -17.66 35.98
CA LEU A 1049 21.12 -19.08 35.57
C LEU A 1049 19.71 -19.54 35.18
N GLU A 1050 19.51 -20.02 33.95
CA GLU A 1050 18.21 -20.55 33.50
C GLU A 1050 18.34 -21.72 32.50
N LYS A 1051 17.55 -22.79 32.75
CA LYS A 1051 17.15 -23.93 31.88
C LYS A 1051 18.15 -25.10 31.70
N GLY A 1052 17.76 -26.38 31.58
CA GLY A 1052 16.50 -27.13 31.71
C GLY A 1052 16.56 -28.41 30.84
N ASN A 1053 16.59 -29.61 31.44
CA ASN A 1053 16.71 -30.91 30.74
C ASN A 1053 15.56 -31.87 31.07
N SER A 1054 15.23 -32.76 30.12
CA SER A 1054 14.58 -34.06 30.37
C SER A 1054 15.52 -35.17 29.90
N VAL A 1055 15.49 -36.30 30.60
CA VAL A 1055 16.15 -37.54 30.16
C VAL A 1055 15.17 -38.26 29.23
N TYR A 1056 15.62 -38.64 28.04
CA TYR A 1056 14.87 -39.55 27.17
C TYR A 1056 15.73 -40.75 26.85
N THR A 1057 15.07 -41.89 26.75
CA THR A 1057 15.64 -43.10 26.20
C THR A 1057 15.48 -43.04 24.70
N ASP A 1058 16.57 -43.20 23.95
CA ASP A 1058 16.47 -43.31 22.50
C ASP A 1058 15.85 -44.65 22.06
N LEU A 1059 15.71 -44.84 20.75
CA LEU A 1059 15.13 -46.05 20.17
C LEU A 1059 15.95 -47.34 20.44
N GLU A 1060 17.19 -47.21 20.93
CA GLU A 1060 18.08 -48.32 21.26
C GLU A 1060 18.11 -48.65 22.77
N GLY A 1061 17.46 -47.83 23.60
CA GLY A 1061 17.34 -48.07 25.05
C GLY A 1061 18.42 -47.38 25.89
N GLU A 1062 19.24 -46.51 25.31
CA GLU A 1062 20.29 -45.77 26.01
C GLU A 1062 19.74 -44.47 26.61
N GLU A 1063 20.13 -44.15 27.85
CA GLU A 1063 19.75 -42.88 28.50
C GLU A 1063 20.51 -41.71 27.86
N VAL A 1064 19.80 -40.85 27.11
CA VAL A 1064 20.37 -39.66 26.49
C VAL A 1064 20.11 -38.45 27.38
N VAL A 1065 21.19 -37.83 27.85
CA VAL A 1065 21.16 -36.55 28.56
C VAL A 1065 21.59 -35.44 27.61
N ILE A 1066 20.67 -34.55 27.23
CA ILE A 1066 21.03 -33.29 26.56
C ILE A 1066 21.44 -32.28 27.63
N SER A 1067 22.60 -31.63 27.47
CA SER A 1067 23.30 -30.90 28.55
C SER A 1067 22.74 -29.51 28.87
N ALA A 1068 22.97 -29.07 30.12
CA ALA A 1068 22.54 -27.81 30.71
C ALA A 1068 23.00 -26.54 29.96
N LEU A 1069 22.11 -25.55 29.85
CA LEU A 1069 22.43 -24.22 29.35
C LEU A 1069 22.65 -23.28 30.55
N ILE A 1070 23.84 -22.70 30.70
CA ILE A 1070 24.05 -21.57 31.62
C ILE A 1070 23.99 -20.31 30.77
N ASN A 1071 22.84 -19.65 30.75
CA ASN A 1071 22.72 -18.34 30.12
C ASN A 1071 23.31 -17.26 31.03
N ILE A 1072 23.99 -16.26 30.46
CA ILE A 1072 24.54 -15.13 31.23
C ILE A 1072 24.05 -13.84 30.57
N THR A 1073 22.96 -13.27 31.09
CA THR A 1073 22.37 -12.06 30.51
C THR A 1073 22.69 -10.83 31.36
N PRO A 1074 23.36 -9.81 30.83
CA PRO A 1074 23.44 -8.50 31.48
C PRO A 1074 22.05 -7.84 31.47
N LEU A 1075 21.50 -7.50 32.63
CA LEU A 1075 20.27 -6.71 32.71
C LEU A 1075 20.49 -5.30 32.08
N ARG A 1076 19.83 -5.03 30.95
CA ARG A 1076 19.73 -3.69 30.35
C ARG A 1076 18.83 -2.78 31.22
N PRO A 1077 19.01 -1.45 31.23
CA PRO A 1077 18.34 -0.54 32.18
C PRO A 1077 16.80 -0.43 32.07
N ASN A 1078 16.15 -1.00 31.05
CA ASN A 1078 14.72 -0.76 30.76
C ASN A 1078 13.81 -2.00 30.83
N HIS A 1079 14.26 -3.13 31.37
CA HIS A 1079 13.37 -4.27 31.67
C HIS A 1079 12.77 -4.14 33.10
N GLN A 1080 11.96 -3.11 33.32
CA GLN A 1080 11.07 -2.99 34.48
C GLN A 1080 9.65 -2.67 34.00
N LYS A 1081 8.96 -3.72 33.54
CA LYS A 1081 7.51 -3.88 33.34
C LYS A 1081 7.43 -5.25 32.66
N THR A 1082 7.28 -6.35 33.38
CA THR A 1082 6.08 -6.77 34.10
C THR A 1082 6.50 -7.89 35.05
N VAL A 1083 5.98 -7.91 36.29
CA VAL A 1083 6.08 -9.07 37.22
C VAL A 1083 4.79 -9.86 37.13
#